data_AF-A0A2V4I404-F1
#
_entry.id   AF-A0A2V4I404-F1
#
_cell.length_a   1.000
_cell.length_b   1.000
_cell.length_c   1.000
_cell.angle_alpha   90.00
_cell.angle_beta   90.00
_cell.angle_gamma   90.00
#
_symmetry.space_group_name_H-M   'P 1'
#
loop_
_entity.id
_entity.type
_entity.pdbx_description
1 polymer ?
#
loop_
_entity_poly.entity_id
_entity_poly.type
_entity_poly.pdbx_seq_one_letter_code
_entity_poly.pdbx_strand_id
1 'polypeptide(L)'
;MNRKEKDILWLGEEYASLGPAVRAALGILLERGEWGWWDARALIPVQLEKAIRRNGPVCWGGDASVLNAEQWVDPLRAITLGRAFENLPGREMPAIKLSRSVWDWEGGADTIAAVLSELSLLVGPGYVFPEWQRNAKPRFPRIHKERPRSYMAAGPDLPFENLLEGESEQLSWELATRRDDVVDILVVRNLESLRAVTAAKLVIIQGNPLGRVLAQVSRLRDDLSAQCVLQVDADNHDVVHWLHGVLRLWSYAGMTFAHAVRQAADDRGLQFHVLSSTQSFLNVRGGFPEDSMTKARRVPGPVRRDPGPERLQPGVVESFSRELVKDTPTSVPPEEIAPKVSTPEITTRPFDEHRVPVPRPMPDTQSPSTSREVISRPRRPVKAKPSPPIERVLTASARQGRQPVDYWPTTGQVELDLAIVVKTPLQSGTLTFPEDRIEWVSDYKVLQIHLFEFGQAPVTHSLYLPKTDGSEVVTFTREGRCGEVDLRFVVSDGAQILQTARLQARPNETISFFIENVVTPLHREKKTFDLALLVNDSLGNQPSVSIITQAGKPIFVPLGDDEIAEARKQMLFTLQSAVDNDDADLAPLMMDLANDGALLQRFLIEREPQWPGNEGCLQLVSQDHAFFPIEYLYDGPIPRSRKAPLCSQRVTCLKRGSAEPGCEIRRAREQLCPMGFLGISGIIERHTWTPGQAPNLWDRPPVEQRGRHRIDDLSKVVFTASDRADEFWDGDVEQEVVRLQTIEKALAVKRVATWEDWISRLELESPSMLLMILHKDRNWLYTGAEDSLSLGGISEQHVGGAPLVIAVGCSTGLGELPGSSLPAILRNCGASVVIAAMTSVLGRHANRVARDLAKHLRQAASAWGTVHIGEIISALRRQLLIEGVAMGLAVVAFGDADIALGKEGR
;
A
#
# COMPACT_ATOMS: atom_id res chain seq x y z
N MET A 1 24.79 6.83 -9.27
CA MET A 1 24.41 6.64 -7.85
C MET A 1 24.49 5.16 -7.53
N ASN A 2 25.24 4.78 -6.50
CA ASN A 2 25.30 3.38 -6.07
C ASN A 2 24.02 2.98 -5.29
N ARG A 3 23.80 1.69 -5.06
CA ARG A 3 22.58 1.21 -4.38
C ARG A 3 22.42 1.73 -2.96
N LYS A 4 23.53 1.88 -2.21
CA LYS A 4 23.49 2.38 -0.83
C LYS A 4 23.00 3.83 -0.79
N GLU A 5 23.48 4.68 -1.69
CA GLU A 5 23.00 6.06 -1.84
C GLU A 5 21.52 6.12 -2.20
N LYS A 6 21.06 5.25 -3.10
CA LYS A 6 19.63 5.11 -3.42
C LYS A 6 18.81 4.70 -2.19
N ASP A 7 19.28 3.71 -1.44
CA ASP A 7 18.60 3.23 -0.24
C ASP A 7 18.55 4.31 0.87
N ILE A 8 19.58 5.15 0.99
CA ILE A 8 19.58 6.31 1.92
C ILE A 8 18.57 7.37 1.48
N LEU A 9 18.54 7.72 0.19
CA LEU A 9 17.57 8.69 -0.33
C LEU A 9 16.13 8.17 -0.22
N TRP A 10 15.95 6.85 -0.35
CA TRP A 10 14.65 6.20 -0.31
C TRP A 10 14.14 6.00 1.11
N LEU A 11 14.94 5.41 2.00
CA LEU A 11 14.49 4.96 3.33
C LEU A 11 14.94 5.88 4.46
N GLY A 12 15.79 6.87 4.18
CA GLY A 12 16.52 7.61 5.18
C GLY A 12 17.73 6.84 5.70
N GLU A 13 18.68 7.56 6.29
CA GLU A 13 19.94 6.97 6.77
C GLU A 13 19.73 5.91 7.85
N GLU A 14 18.72 6.08 8.71
CA GLU A 14 18.37 5.15 9.79
C GLU A 14 17.84 3.80 9.30
N TYR A 15 17.22 3.74 8.11
CA TYR A 15 16.59 2.53 7.58
C TYR A 15 17.20 2.04 6.27
N ALA A 16 18.22 2.71 5.73
CA ALA A 16 18.88 2.33 4.49
C ALA A 16 19.39 0.87 4.48
N SER A 17 19.76 0.33 5.64
CA SER A 17 20.17 -1.06 5.80
C SER A 17 19.06 -2.07 5.48
N LEU A 18 17.79 -1.67 5.55
CA LEU A 18 16.65 -2.52 5.22
C LEU A 18 16.50 -2.74 3.71
N GLY A 19 17.12 -1.92 2.85
CA GLY A 19 16.95 -1.95 1.38
C GLY A 19 17.03 -3.37 0.77
N PRO A 20 18.09 -4.16 1.06
CA PRO A 20 18.18 -5.55 0.63
C PRO A 20 17.03 -6.44 1.14
N ALA A 21 16.60 -6.27 2.40
CA ALA A 21 15.48 -7.01 2.97
C ALA A 21 14.15 -6.66 2.30
N VAL A 22 13.95 -5.38 1.94
CA VAL A 22 12.79 -4.94 1.16
C VAL A 22 12.76 -5.65 -0.19
N ARG A 23 13.88 -5.66 -0.93
CA ARG A 23 13.98 -6.33 -2.24
C ARG A 23 13.81 -7.84 -2.12
N ALA A 24 14.29 -8.46 -1.04
CA ALA A 24 14.04 -9.87 -0.75
C ALA A 24 12.55 -10.17 -0.54
N ALA A 25 11.86 -9.40 0.29
CA ALA A 25 10.42 -9.52 0.52
C ALA A 25 9.61 -9.32 -0.76
N LEU A 26 9.93 -8.26 -1.51
CA LEU A 26 9.25 -7.92 -2.76
C LEU A 26 9.39 -9.04 -3.80
N GLY A 27 10.60 -9.52 -4.09
CA GLY A 27 10.77 -10.56 -5.10
C GLY A 27 10.11 -11.89 -4.73
N ILE A 28 9.89 -12.18 -3.44
CA ILE A 28 9.07 -13.32 -2.99
C ILE A 28 7.58 -13.09 -3.30
N LEU A 29 7.06 -11.90 -2.97
CA LEU A 29 5.66 -11.54 -3.18
C LEU A 29 5.31 -11.44 -4.67
N LEU A 30 6.18 -10.81 -5.46
CA LEU A 30 6.04 -10.66 -6.91
C LEU A 30 6.07 -12.01 -7.63
N GLU A 31 7.00 -12.90 -7.30
CA GLU A 31 7.08 -14.26 -7.86
C GLU A 31 5.80 -15.07 -7.57
N ARG A 32 5.12 -14.80 -6.45
CA ARG A 32 3.82 -15.41 -6.15
C ARG A 32 2.64 -14.73 -6.85
N GLY A 33 2.81 -13.50 -7.32
CA GLY A 33 1.73 -12.64 -7.79
C GLY A 33 0.74 -12.31 -6.67
N GLU A 34 1.24 -12.19 -5.44
CA GLU A 34 0.45 -11.76 -4.28
C GLU A 34 0.54 -10.25 -4.19
N TRP A 35 -0.61 -9.56 -4.31
CA TRP A 35 -0.70 -8.10 -4.23
C TRP A 35 -1.57 -7.61 -3.07
N GLY A 36 -2.13 -8.52 -2.26
CA GLY A 36 -3.02 -8.16 -1.15
C GLY A 36 -2.35 -7.36 -0.02
N TRP A 37 -1.02 -7.29 -0.01
CA TRP A 37 -0.23 -6.46 0.90
C TRP A 37 -0.08 -5.02 0.42
N TRP A 38 -0.37 -4.76 -0.86
CA TRP A 38 -0.11 -3.47 -1.48
C TRP A 38 -0.96 -2.38 -0.81
N ASP A 39 -2.25 -2.63 -0.68
CA ASP A 39 -3.24 -1.63 -0.21
C ASP A 39 -3.37 -1.54 1.31
N ALA A 40 -2.79 -2.49 2.04
CA ALA A 40 -2.89 -2.56 3.50
C ALA A 40 -1.54 -3.01 4.07
N ARG A 41 -0.77 -2.04 4.59
CA ARG A 41 0.59 -2.29 5.12
C ARG A 41 0.56 -3.31 6.27
N ALA A 42 -0.51 -3.28 7.08
CA ALA A 42 -0.73 -4.25 8.15
C ALA A 42 -0.79 -5.73 7.67
N LEU A 43 -1.11 -5.97 6.39
CA LEU A 43 -1.17 -7.32 5.82
C LEU A 43 0.20 -7.82 5.33
N ILE A 44 1.23 -6.97 5.26
CA ILE A 44 2.56 -7.35 4.77
C ILE A 44 3.12 -8.57 5.51
N PRO A 45 3.16 -8.61 6.86
CA PRO A 45 3.71 -9.77 7.57
C PRO A 45 2.96 -11.07 7.25
N VAL A 46 1.62 -11.02 7.25
CA VAL A 46 0.77 -12.20 6.99
C VAL A 46 0.92 -12.70 5.56
N GLN A 47 0.95 -11.81 4.57
CA GLN A 47 1.09 -12.19 3.16
C GLN A 47 2.50 -12.72 2.87
N LEU A 48 3.54 -12.12 3.47
CA LEU A 48 4.91 -12.58 3.33
C LEU A 48 5.09 -13.97 3.96
N GLU A 49 4.58 -14.17 5.18
CA GLU A 49 4.59 -15.48 5.85
C GLU A 49 3.85 -16.53 5.00
N LYS A 50 2.69 -16.19 4.44
CA LYS A 50 1.93 -17.09 3.55
C LYS A 50 2.69 -17.40 2.25
N ALA A 51 3.43 -16.43 1.70
CA ALA A 51 4.24 -16.63 0.50
C ALA A 51 5.41 -17.59 0.76
N ILE A 52 5.99 -17.54 1.96
CA ILE A 52 7.08 -18.40 2.42
C ILE A 52 6.48 -19.74 2.86
N ARG A 53 6.75 -20.81 2.09
CA ARG A 53 6.28 -22.14 2.49
C ARG A 53 7.04 -22.58 3.73
N ARG A 54 6.34 -23.23 4.68
CA ARG A 54 6.98 -23.86 5.85
C ARG A 54 8.02 -24.92 5.50
N ASN A 55 7.98 -25.49 4.29
CA ASN A 55 8.88 -26.55 3.83
C ASN A 55 9.51 -26.21 2.48
N GLY A 56 10.83 -26.07 2.46
CA GLY A 56 11.66 -25.91 1.26
C GLY A 56 11.94 -24.45 0.87
N PRO A 57 12.73 -24.26 -0.21
CA PRO A 57 13.13 -22.93 -0.66
C PRO A 57 11.94 -22.11 -1.18
N VAL A 58 11.94 -20.81 -0.84
CA VAL A 58 11.02 -19.83 -1.38
C VAL A 58 11.49 -19.40 -2.77
N CYS A 59 10.56 -19.22 -3.71
CA CYS A 59 10.91 -18.70 -5.03
C CYS A 59 10.97 -17.17 -4.95
N TRP A 60 11.97 -16.57 -5.58
CA TRP A 60 12.15 -15.13 -5.68
C TRP A 60 12.34 -14.75 -7.15
N GLY A 61 11.73 -13.66 -7.57
CA GLY A 61 11.73 -13.20 -8.95
C GLY A 61 10.43 -12.47 -9.29
N GLY A 62 9.75 -12.91 -10.33
CA GLY A 62 8.56 -12.27 -10.87
C GLY A 62 8.92 -11.22 -11.92
N ASP A 63 9.39 -10.05 -11.49
CA ASP A 63 9.63 -8.89 -12.36
C ASP A 63 10.87 -8.09 -11.94
N ALA A 64 11.57 -7.54 -12.94
CA ALA A 64 12.83 -6.81 -12.75
C ALA A 64 12.66 -5.50 -11.96
N SER A 65 11.43 -4.97 -11.83
CA SER A 65 11.12 -3.77 -11.07
C SER A 65 11.56 -3.83 -9.61
N VAL A 66 11.71 -5.03 -9.03
CA VAL A 66 12.23 -5.22 -7.66
C VAL A 66 13.62 -4.62 -7.48
N LEU A 67 14.41 -4.54 -8.56
CA LEU A 67 15.76 -3.95 -8.51
C LEU A 67 15.75 -2.44 -8.39
N ASN A 68 14.61 -1.82 -8.71
CA ASN A 68 14.38 -0.38 -8.66
C ASN A 68 13.18 -0.06 -7.75
N ALA A 69 13.05 -0.78 -6.63
CA ALA A 69 11.95 -0.65 -5.69
C ALA A 69 11.76 0.79 -5.19
N GLU A 70 12.83 1.58 -5.11
CA GLU A 70 12.82 2.99 -4.73
C GLU A 70 11.96 3.87 -5.64
N GLN A 71 11.68 3.42 -6.86
CA GLN A 71 10.92 4.20 -7.84
C GLN A 71 9.40 4.05 -7.67
N TRP A 72 8.93 3.04 -6.94
CA TRP A 72 7.51 2.69 -6.93
C TRP A 72 6.95 2.22 -5.59
N VAL A 73 7.79 1.92 -4.60
CA VAL A 73 7.37 1.58 -3.23
C VAL A 73 7.67 2.77 -2.32
N ASP A 74 6.67 3.30 -1.61
CA ASP A 74 6.89 4.39 -0.66
C ASP A 74 7.77 3.94 0.53
N PRO A 75 8.48 4.87 1.19
CA PRO A 75 9.43 4.54 2.25
C PRO A 75 8.80 3.77 3.42
N LEU A 76 7.57 4.08 3.83
CA LEU A 76 6.94 3.46 5.00
C LEU A 76 6.56 2.00 4.71
N ARG A 77 6.01 1.73 3.52
CA ARG A 77 5.73 0.37 3.04
C ARG A 77 7.02 -0.44 2.89
N ALA A 78 8.07 0.18 2.37
CA ALA A 78 9.38 -0.42 2.24
C ALA A 78 9.98 -0.82 3.60
N ILE A 79 9.97 0.09 4.58
CA ILE A 79 10.42 -0.19 5.96
C ILE A 79 9.61 -1.35 6.56
N THR A 80 8.29 -1.37 6.35
CA THR A 80 7.41 -2.45 6.83
C THR A 80 7.75 -3.80 6.19
N LEU A 81 8.01 -3.82 4.87
CA LEU A 81 8.48 -5.01 4.15
C LEU A 81 9.81 -5.53 4.67
N GLY A 82 10.79 -4.63 4.85
CA GLY A 82 12.11 -4.98 5.38
C GLY A 82 12.02 -5.57 6.78
N ARG A 83 11.30 -4.91 7.68
CA ARG A 83 11.07 -5.41 9.05
C ARG A 83 10.30 -6.73 9.05
N ALA A 84 9.29 -6.89 8.20
CA ALA A 84 8.54 -8.14 8.12
C ALA A 84 9.42 -9.31 7.65
N PHE A 85 10.37 -9.06 6.75
CA PHE A 85 11.33 -10.07 6.31
C PHE A 85 12.34 -10.43 7.40
N GLU A 86 12.89 -9.44 8.11
CA GLU A 86 13.82 -9.69 9.22
C GLU A 86 13.16 -10.42 10.40
N ASN A 87 11.87 -10.18 10.65
CA ASN A 87 11.11 -10.77 11.75
C ASN A 87 10.37 -12.08 11.37
N LEU A 88 10.73 -12.73 10.26
CA LEU A 88 10.08 -13.97 9.86
C LEU A 88 10.18 -15.04 10.99
N PRO A 89 9.06 -15.68 11.37
CA PRO A 89 9.03 -16.61 12.49
C PRO A 89 9.80 -17.90 12.17
N GLY A 90 11.05 -17.99 12.63
CA GLY A 90 11.90 -19.18 12.52
C GLY A 90 13.35 -18.89 12.92
N ARG A 91 14.05 -19.86 13.52
CA ARG A 91 15.49 -19.72 13.86
C ARG A 91 16.40 -19.75 12.61
N GLU A 92 15.89 -20.16 11.45
CA GLU A 92 16.67 -20.27 10.21
C GLU A 92 16.01 -19.45 9.10
N MET A 93 16.78 -18.58 8.45
CA MET A 93 16.35 -17.81 7.28
C MET A 93 15.92 -18.74 6.14
N PRO A 94 14.88 -18.38 5.35
CA PRO A 94 14.44 -19.23 4.25
C PRO A 94 15.49 -19.30 3.15
N ALA A 95 15.73 -20.50 2.61
CA ALA A 95 16.50 -20.62 1.37
C ALA A 95 15.72 -19.96 0.21
N ILE A 96 16.38 -19.11 -0.56
CA ILE A 96 15.83 -18.39 -1.70
C ILE A 96 16.29 -19.05 -3.01
N LYS A 97 15.32 -19.43 -3.83
CA LYS A 97 15.55 -19.92 -5.19
C LYS A 97 15.20 -18.82 -6.19
N LEU A 98 16.19 -18.30 -6.92
CA LEU A 98 15.91 -17.32 -7.98
C LEU A 98 15.23 -18.04 -9.14
N SER A 99 14.03 -17.59 -9.51
CA SER A 99 13.24 -18.20 -10.57
C SER A 99 13.91 -18.02 -11.93
N ARG A 100 13.52 -18.86 -12.90
CA ARG A 100 14.09 -18.80 -14.25
C ARG A 100 13.87 -17.44 -14.93
N SER A 101 12.77 -16.74 -14.64
CA SER A 101 12.47 -15.46 -15.27
C SER A 101 13.51 -14.37 -14.97
N VAL A 102 14.27 -14.50 -13.88
CA VAL A 102 15.35 -13.57 -13.53
C VAL A 102 16.47 -13.57 -14.59
N TRP A 103 16.66 -14.67 -15.32
CA TRP A 103 17.64 -14.74 -16.42
C TRP A 103 17.26 -13.90 -17.63
N ASP A 104 15.97 -13.61 -17.79
CA ASP A 104 15.44 -12.84 -18.92
C ASP A 104 15.39 -11.33 -18.62
N TRP A 105 15.81 -10.92 -17.41
CA TRP A 105 15.89 -9.50 -17.04
C TRP A 105 17.05 -8.81 -17.76
N GLU A 106 16.94 -7.48 -17.90
CA GLU A 106 18.01 -6.66 -18.48
C GLU A 106 19.32 -6.88 -17.70
N GLY A 107 20.44 -7.02 -18.43
CA GLY A 107 21.76 -7.36 -17.88
C GLY A 107 22.02 -8.87 -17.69
N GLY A 108 20.99 -9.72 -17.76
CA GLY A 108 21.14 -11.18 -17.76
C GLY A 108 22.00 -11.74 -16.61
N ALA A 109 23.17 -12.29 -16.95
CA ALA A 109 24.08 -12.91 -15.98
C ALA A 109 24.64 -11.93 -14.93
N ASP A 110 24.90 -10.67 -15.32
CA ASP A 110 25.42 -9.66 -14.39
C ASP A 110 24.35 -9.24 -13.37
N THR A 111 23.10 -9.17 -13.82
CA THR A 111 21.95 -8.91 -12.94
C THR A 111 21.75 -10.03 -11.93
N ILE A 112 21.86 -11.29 -12.37
CA ILE A 112 21.81 -12.43 -11.46
C ILE A 112 22.99 -12.40 -10.49
N ALA A 113 24.19 -12.04 -10.94
CA ALA A 113 25.34 -11.91 -10.06
C ALA A 113 25.07 -10.91 -8.93
N ALA A 114 24.57 -9.71 -9.29
CA ALA A 114 24.26 -8.66 -8.33
C ALA A 114 23.15 -9.09 -7.33
N VAL A 115 22.06 -9.70 -7.83
CA VAL A 115 20.98 -10.22 -6.98
C VAL A 115 21.47 -11.34 -6.06
N LEU A 116 22.26 -12.27 -6.60
CA LEU A 116 22.79 -13.41 -5.86
C LEU A 116 23.71 -12.93 -4.73
N SER A 117 24.61 -11.99 -5.00
CA SER A 117 25.49 -11.40 -3.98
C SER A 117 24.68 -10.67 -2.91
N GLU A 118 23.73 -9.81 -3.28
CA GLU A 118 22.91 -9.05 -2.34
C GLU A 118 22.08 -9.95 -1.43
N LEU A 119 21.35 -10.91 -2.00
CA LEU A 119 20.53 -11.82 -1.20
C LEU A 119 21.39 -12.77 -0.36
N SER A 120 22.56 -13.19 -0.84
CA SER A 120 23.47 -14.06 -0.06
C SER A 120 24.02 -13.33 1.17
N LEU A 121 24.27 -12.02 1.06
CA LEU A 121 24.64 -11.20 2.22
C LEU A 121 23.51 -11.14 3.26
N LEU A 122 22.26 -11.16 2.81
CA LEU A 122 21.08 -11.06 3.67
C LEU A 122 20.71 -12.37 4.37
N VAL A 123 20.60 -13.48 3.63
CA VAL A 123 20.16 -14.78 4.20
C VAL A 123 21.31 -15.74 4.51
N GLY A 124 22.54 -15.34 4.18
CA GLY A 124 23.75 -16.15 4.33
C GLY A 124 24.14 -16.89 3.04
N PRO A 125 25.44 -17.20 2.89
CA PRO A 125 25.94 -17.92 1.72
C PRO A 125 25.32 -19.32 1.62
N GLY A 126 25.03 -19.74 0.40
CA GLY A 126 24.40 -21.04 0.10
C GLY A 126 22.90 -21.12 0.32
N TYR A 127 22.28 -20.10 0.91
CA TYR A 127 20.82 -20.02 1.02
C TYR A 127 20.18 -19.44 -0.24
N VAL A 128 20.96 -18.82 -1.13
CA VAL A 128 20.48 -18.30 -2.40
C VAL A 128 21.04 -19.12 -3.54
N PHE A 129 20.18 -19.56 -4.45
CA PHE A 129 20.61 -20.28 -5.65
C PHE A 129 19.71 -19.99 -6.85
N PRO A 130 20.26 -19.68 -8.02
CA PRO A 130 19.48 -19.57 -9.25
C PRO A 130 18.99 -20.94 -9.73
N GLU A 131 17.79 -20.97 -10.33
CA GLU A 131 17.41 -22.06 -11.22
C GLU A 131 18.27 -22.03 -12.48
N TRP A 132 18.38 -23.18 -13.14
CA TRP A 132 18.96 -23.25 -14.47
C TRP A 132 18.19 -22.37 -15.47
N GLN A 133 18.92 -21.54 -16.23
CA GLN A 133 18.39 -20.66 -17.28
C GLN A 133 17.50 -21.42 -18.26
N ARG A 134 17.82 -22.68 -18.55
CA ARG A 134 17.03 -23.55 -19.42
C ARG A 134 16.59 -24.80 -18.67
N ASN A 135 15.38 -25.28 -18.97
CA ASN A 135 14.88 -26.54 -18.43
C ASN A 135 15.48 -27.75 -19.16
N ALA A 136 16.79 -27.89 -19.13
CA ALA A 136 17.47 -29.10 -19.58
C ALA A 136 17.32 -30.18 -18.50
N LYS A 137 16.88 -31.37 -18.90
CA LYS A 137 16.94 -32.60 -18.09
C LYS A 137 18.15 -33.43 -18.55
N PRO A 138 19.38 -33.04 -18.22
CA PRO A 138 20.55 -33.77 -18.61
C PRO A 138 20.47 -35.18 -18.02
N ARG A 139 20.79 -36.16 -18.85
CA ARG A 139 20.93 -37.55 -18.42
C ARG A 139 22.38 -37.72 -18.02
N PHE A 140 22.64 -37.70 -16.73
CA PHE A 140 23.97 -37.98 -16.23
C PHE A 140 24.35 -39.43 -16.60
N PRO A 141 25.52 -39.68 -17.21
CA PRO A 141 25.95 -41.04 -17.56
C PRO A 141 26.07 -41.92 -16.32
N ARG A 142 25.70 -43.20 -16.43
CA ARG A 142 25.88 -44.14 -15.31
C ARG A 142 27.35 -44.48 -15.17
N ILE A 143 27.94 -44.11 -14.04
CA ILE A 143 29.29 -44.52 -13.64
C ILE A 143 29.19 -45.84 -12.88
N HIS A 144 29.95 -46.85 -13.30
CA HIS A 144 30.17 -48.04 -12.49
C HIS A 144 31.18 -47.72 -11.39
N LYS A 145 30.76 -47.71 -10.13
CA LYS A 145 31.64 -47.47 -8.98
C LYS A 145 32.06 -48.80 -8.37
N GLU A 146 33.37 -49.00 -8.14
CA GLU A 146 33.90 -50.18 -7.46
C GLU A 146 33.58 -50.19 -5.95
N ARG A 147 33.44 -49.00 -5.34
CA ARG A 147 33.06 -48.83 -3.93
C ARG A 147 31.78 -48.01 -3.79
N PRO A 148 30.79 -48.45 -3.01
CA PRO A 148 29.63 -47.62 -2.69
C PRO A 148 30.07 -46.41 -1.85
N ARG A 149 29.58 -45.21 -2.19
CA ARG A 149 29.88 -43.91 -1.52
C ARG A 149 31.27 -43.30 -1.73
N SER A 150 32.10 -43.81 -2.65
CA SER A 150 33.24 -43.03 -3.11
C SER A 150 32.80 -41.97 -4.14
N TYR A 151 33.38 -40.79 -4.03
CA TYR A 151 33.20 -39.69 -4.98
C TYR A 151 34.47 -39.56 -5.82
N MET A 152 34.29 -39.54 -7.14
CA MET A 152 35.38 -39.26 -8.07
C MET A 152 35.47 -37.75 -8.28
N ALA A 153 36.58 -37.15 -7.86
CA ALA A 153 36.86 -35.74 -8.05
C ALA A 153 38.02 -35.53 -9.03
N ALA A 154 37.91 -34.56 -9.93
CA ALA A 154 38.98 -34.19 -10.83
C ALA A 154 39.26 -32.68 -10.81
N GLY A 155 40.53 -32.32 -11.01
CA GLY A 155 40.94 -30.93 -11.21
C GLY A 155 42.10 -30.83 -12.19
N PRO A 156 41.83 -30.61 -13.48
CA PRO A 156 42.85 -30.63 -14.53
C PRO A 156 43.97 -29.58 -14.35
N ASP A 157 43.71 -28.48 -13.62
CA ASP A 157 44.69 -27.41 -13.38
C ASP A 157 45.18 -27.34 -11.92
N LEU A 158 44.91 -28.38 -11.14
CA LEU A 158 45.16 -28.37 -9.70
C LEU A 158 46.24 -29.41 -9.37
N PRO A 159 47.43 -28.98 -8.89
CA PRO A 159 48.49 -29.89 -8.49
C PRO A 159 48.14 -30.54 -7.15
N PHE A 160 47.34 -31.60 -7.18
CA PHE A 160 46.87 -32.29 -5.97
C PHE A 160 47.88 -33.27 -5.37
N GLU A 161 48.96 -33.60 -6.09
CA GLU A 161 49.94 -34.61 -5.68
C GLU A 161 50.56 -34.35 -4.29
N ASN A 162 50.50 -33.12 -3.78
CA ASN A 162 51.07 -32.72 -2.49
C ASN A 162 50.03 -32.27 -1.44
N LEU A 163 48.73 -32.25 -1.76
CA LEU A 163 47.71 -31.62 -0.90
C LEU A 163 46.98 -32.58 0.04
N LEU A 164 47.16 -33.90 -0.12
CA LEU A 164 46.38 -34.92 0.58
C LEU A 164 47.27 -36.08 1.06
N GLU A 165 48.22 -35.80 1.94
CA GLU A 165 48.79 -36.83 2.81
C GLU A 165 47.74 -37.23 3.85
N GLY A 166 46.86 -38.15 3.47
CA GLY A 166 45.76 -38.65 4.30
C GLY A 166 44.59 -39.07 3.42
N GLU A 167 44.56 -40.34 3.00
CA GLU A 167 43.45 -40.90 2.24
C GLU A 167 42.13 -40.71 2.99
N SER A 168 41.27 -39.81 2.50
CA SER A 168 39.86 -39.88 2.88
C SER A 168 39.25 -41.03 2.11
N GLU A 169 38.79 -42.08 2.81
CA GLU A 169 38.16 -43.27 2.21
C GLU A 169 36.99 -42.97 1.24
N GLN A 170 36.49 -41.73 1.24
CA GLN A 170 35.33 -41.27 0.46
C GLN A 170 35.65 -40.47 -0.80
N LEU A 171 36.86 -39.96 -0.98
CA LEU A 171 37.19 -39.05 -2.10
C LEU A 171 38.44 -39.56 -2.83
N SER A 172 38.25 -40.03 -4.07
CA SER A 172 39.34 -40.35 -4.97
C SER A 172 39.58 -39.19 -5.92
N TRP A 173 40.79 -38.64 -5.89
CA TRP A 173 41.20 -37.59 -6.82
C TRP A 173 41.86 -38.21 -8.05
N GLU A 174 41.39 -37.85 -9.24
CA GLU A 174 41.97 -38.27 -10.51
C GLU A 174 42.35 -37.05 -11.35
N LEU A 175 43.48 -37.15 -12.05
CA LEU A 175 43.83 -36.17 -13.07
C LEU A 175 42.95 -36.46 -14.30
N ALA A 176 41.94 -35.61 -14.54
CA ALA A 176 41.13 -35.70 -15.76
C ALA A 176 42.03 -35.42 -16.96
N THR A 177 42.46 -36.48 -17.63
CA THR A 177 43.40 -36.43 -18.75
C THR A 177 42.74 -36.77 -20.07
N ARG A 178 41.52 -37.34 -20.04
CA ARG A 178 40.81 -37.78 -21.23
C ARG A 178 39.47 -37.07 -21.33
N ARG A 179 39.18 -36.58 -22.53
CA ARG A 179 37.93 -35.88 -22.85
C ARG A 179 36.66 -36.67 -22.51
N ASP A 180 36.76 -38.00 -22.46
CA ASP A 180 35.66 -38.92 -22.18
C ASP A 180 35.43 -39.22 -20.68
N ASP A 181 36.19 -38.56 -19.79
CA ASP A 181 36.10 -38.81 -18.34
C ASP A 181 34.74 -38.32 -17.78
N VAL A 182 34.13 -39.14 -16.91
CA VAL A 182 32.88 -38.84 -16.21
C VAL A 182 33.14 -38.85 -14.72
N VAL A 183 32.98 -37.70 -14.06
CA VAL A 183 33.34 -37.52 -12.65
C VAL A 183 32.13 -37.12 -11.81
N ASP A 184 32.14 -37.36 -10.51
CA ASP A 184 31.08 -36.87 -9.63
C ASP A 184 31.27 -35.37 -9.33
N ILE A 185 32.53 -34.97 -9.10
CA ILE A 185 32.91 -33.61 -8.70
C ILE A 185 34.03 -33.11 -9.63
N LEU A 186 33.89 -31.91 -10.16
CA LEU A 186 34.91 -31.27 -10.99
C LEU A 186 35.30 -29.94 -10.32
N VAL A 187 36.59 -29.75 -10.04
CA VAL A 187 37.12 -28.51 -9.46
C VAL A 187 38.03 -27.84 -10.48
N VAL A 188 37.72 -26.62 -10.91
CA VAL A 188 38.47 -25.90 -11.94
C VAL A 188 38.79 -24.47 -11.54
N ARG A 189 39.94 -23.98 -12.02
CA ARG A 189 40.33 -22.57 -11.94
C ARG A 189 40.01 -21.79 -13.21
N ASN A 190 40.02 -22.45 -14.36
CA ASN A 190 39.71 -21.85 -15.64
C ASN A 190 38.53 -22.58 -16.29
N LEU A 191 37.61 -21.82 -16.90
CA LEU A 191 36.48 -22.35 -17.66
C LEU A 191 36.94 -23.15 -18.89
N GLU A 192 38.14 -22.90 -19.42
CA GLU A 192 38.67 -23.68 -20.55
C GLU A 192 38.90 -25.15 -20.20
N SER A 193 39.26 -25.40 -18.95
CA SER A 193 39.61 -26.73 -18.42
C SER A 193 38.39 -27.62 -18.20
N LEU A 194 37.20 -27.04 -18.28
CA LEU A 194 35.94 -27.77 -18.32
C LEU A 194 35.87 -28.73 -19.52
N ARG A 195 36.62 -28.47 -20.59
CA ARG A 195 36.69 -29.34 -21.79
C ARG A 195 37.39 -30.67 -21.54
N ALA A 196 38.04 -30.83 -20.39
CA ALA A 196 38.76 -32.05 -20.05
C ALA A 196 37.84 -33.22 -19.66
N VAL A 197 36.56 -32.97 -19.36
CA VAL A 197 35.61 -34.01 -18.94
C VAL A 197 34.33 -33.98 -19.77
N THR A 198 33.66 -35.12 -19.87
CA THR A 198 32.37 -35.25 -20.57
C THR A 198 31.18 -34.95 -19.66
N ALA A 199 31.26 -35.28 -18.37
CA ALA A 199 30.19 -34.97 -17.43
C ALA A 199 30.66 -34.87 -15.98
N ALA A 200 30.04 -33.96 -15.22
CA ALA A 200 30.27 -33.75 -13.80
C ALA A 200 28.95 -33.43 -13.07
N LYS A 201 28.64 -34.06 -11.92
CA LYS A 201 27.39 -33.74 -11.18
C LYS A 201 27.51 -32.41 -10.44
N LEU A 202 28.64 -32.20 -9.78
CA LEU A 202 29.00 -30.99 -9.06
C LEU A 202 30.21 -30.34 -9.74
N VAL A 203 30.07 -29.07 -10.12
CA VAL A 203 31.19 -28.28 -10.65
C VAL A 203 31.53 -27.18 -9.65
N ILE A 204 32.80 -27.07 -9.26
CA ILE A 204 33.32 -26.06 -8.34
C ILE A 204 34.32 -25.21 -9.12
N ILE A 205 34.08 -23.90 -9.14
CA ILE A 205 34.87 -22.93 -9.91
C ILE A 205 35.57 -21.99 -8.93
N GLN A 206 36.89 -21.92 -9.02
CA GLN A 206 37.72 -21.18 -8.09
C GLN A 206 38.08 -19.79 -8.63
N GLY A 207 37.98 -18.76 -7.78
CA GLY A 207 38.62 -17.44 -7.98
C GLY A 207 38.20 -16.62 -9.21
N ASN A 208 37.11 -16.99 -9.90
CA ASN A 208 36.63 -16.26 -11.07
C ASN A 208 35.57 -15.22 -10.68
N PRO A 209 35.52 -14.05 -11.34
CA PRO A 209 34.43 -13.08 -11.14
C PRO A 209 33.06 -13.71 -11.43
N LEU A 210 32.11 -13.50 -10.51
CA LEU A 210 30.79 -14.14 -10.51
C LEU A 210 30.03 -14.00 -11.84
N GLY A 211 29.98 -12.79 -12.41
CA GLY A 211 29.28 -12.51 -13.69
C GLY A 211 29.84 -13.29 -14.88
N ARG A 212 31.17 -13.43 -14.97
CA ARG A 212 31.83 -14.19 -16.04
C ARG A 212 31.46 -15.67 -16.00
N VAL A 213 31.35 -16.23 -14.79
CA VAL A 213 31.00 -17.64 -14.61
C VAL A 213 29.51 -17.86 -14.89
N LEU A 214 28.62 -17.00 -14.37
CA LEU A 214 27.19 -17.07 -14.61
C LEU A 214 26.84 -17.01 -16.10
N ALA A 215 27.56 -16.22 -16.89
CA ALA A 215 27.40 -16.16 -18.36
C ALA A 215 27.66 -17.50 -19.07
N GLN A 216 28.39 -18.44 -18.43
CA GLN A 216 28.69 -19.77 -18.97
C GLN A 216 27.86 -20.89 -18.32
N VAL A 217 27.05 -20.62 -17.30
CA VAL A 217 26.35 -21.66 -16.52
C VAL A 217 25.45 -22.54 -17.38
N SER A 218 24.78 -22.00 -18.39
CA SER A 218 23.98 -22.80 -19.34
C SER A 218 24.82 -23.80 -20.12
N ARG A 219 26.05 -23.45 -20.50
CA ARG A 219 26.97 -24.40 -21.14
C ARG A 219 27.40 -25.49 -20.18
N LEU A 220 27.62 -25.18 -18.89
CA LEU A 220 27.92 -26.20 -17.89
C LEU A 220 26.80 -27.24 -17.77
N ARG A 221 25.55 -26.79 -17.89
CA ARG A 221 24.40 -27.68 -17.88
C ARG A 221 24.36 -28.59 -19.11
N ASP A 222 24.57 -28.00 -20.27
CA ASP A 222 24.41 -28.67 -21.57
C ASP A 222 25.61 -29.57 -21.89
N ASP A 223 26.83 -29.07 -21.66
CA ASP A 223 28.08 -29.74 -21.99
C ASP A 223 28.47 -30.79 -20.94
N LEU A 224 28.26 -30.51 -19.65
CA LEU A 224 28.74 -31.37 -18.55
C LEU A 224 27.63 -32.10 -17.80
N SER A 225 26.36 -31.94 -18.19
CA SER A 225 25.23 -32.48 -17.43
C SER A 225 25.21 -32.06 -15.95
N ALA A 226 25.80 -30.90 -15.63
CA ALA A 226 25.97 -30.41 -14.27
C ALA A 226 24.64 -30.28 -13.52
N GLN A 227 24.57 -30.78 -12.30
CA GLN A 227 23.38 -30.70 -11.43
C GLN A 227 23.47 -29.58 -10.40
N CYS A 228 24.68 -29.19 -10.05
CA CYS A 228 25.00 -28.06 -9.18
C CYS A 228 26.32 -27.43 -9.62
N VAL A 229 26.38 -26.10 -9.62
CA VAL A 229 27.61 -25.33 -9.89
C VAL A 229 27.83 -24.38 -8.73
N LEU A 230 29.03 -24.43 -8.14
CA LEU A 230 29.48 -23.56 -7.06
C LEU A 230 30.65 -22.71 -7.55
N GLN A 231 30.69 -21.45 -7.12
CA GLN A 231 31.91 -20.65 -7.12
C GLN A 231 32.43 -20.59 -5.69
N VAL A 232 33.73 -20.79 -5.50
CA VAL A 232 34.39 -20.63 -4.20
C VAL A 232 35.55 -19.65 -4.37
N ASP A 233 35.61 -18.66 -3.49
CA ASP A 233 36.73 -17.73 -3.41
C ASP A 233 37.73 -18.23 -2.37
N ALA A 234 38.61 -19.13 -2.78
CA ALA A 234 39.69 -19.64 -1.96
C ALA A 234 40.88 -20.07 -2.83
N ASP A 235 42.03 -20.31 -2.22
CA ASP A 235 43.16 -20.95 -2.89
C ASP A 235 42.95 -22.47 -3.02
N ASN A 236 43.95 -23.19 -3.55
CA ASN A 236 43.82 -24.63 -3.79
C ASN A 236 43.70 -25.43 -2.50
N HIS A 237 44.48 -25.04 -1.50
CA HIS A 237 44.55 -25.75 -0.25
C HIS A 237 43.22 -25.61 0.49
N ASP A 238 42.70 -24.39 0.53
CA ASP A 238 41.43 -24.09 1.20
C ASP A 238 40.24 -24.73 0.50
N VAL A 239 40.16 -24.71 -0.84
CA VAL A 239 39.06 -25.37 -1.57
C VAL A 239 39.05 -26.88 -1.31
N VAL A 240 40.22 -27.54 -1.27
CA VAL A 240 40.30 -28.98 -1.00
C VAL A 240 39.83 -29.30 0.40
N HIS A 241 40.35 -28.58 1.39
CA HIS A 241 39.97 -28.78 2.79
C HIS A 241 38.50 -28.49 3.05
N TRP A 242 37.98 -27.43 2.45
CA TRP A 242 36.57 -27.10 2.46
C TRP A 242 35.74 -28.24 1.87
N LEU A 243 36.10 -28.73 0.68
CA LEU A 243 35.37 -29.83 0.03
C LEU A 243 35.35 -31.10 0.88
N HIS A 244 36.47 -31.45 1.54
CA HIS A 244 36.49 -32.55 2.50
C HIS A 244 35.52 -32.32 3.66
N GLY A 245 35.47 -31.09 4.20
CA GLY A 245 34.49 -30.68 5.20
C GLY A 245 33.05 -30.88 4.72
N VAL A 246 32.74 -30.40 3.51
CA VAL A 246 31.41 -30.56 2.87
C VAL A 246 31.04 -32.03 2.78
N LEU A 247 31.91 -32.86 2.20
CA LEU A 247 31.62 -34.27 1.99
C LEU A 247 31.44 -35.02 3.32
N ARG A 248 32.26 -34.73 4.33
CA ARG A 248 32.13 -35.31 5.66
C ARG A 248 30.78 -34.97 6.31
N LEU A 249 30.40 -33.69 6.30
CA LEU A 249 29.13 -33.23 6.88
C LEU A 249 27.93 -33.78 6.09
N TRP A 250 28.02 -33.84 4.78
CA TRP A 250 26.96 -34.34 3.92
C TRP A 250 26.75 -35.85 4.04
N SER A 251 27.84 -36.64 4.07
CA SER A 251 27.79 -38.11 4.06
C SER A 251 27.60 -38.71 5.46
N TYR A 252 28.34 -38.23 6.46
CA TYR A 252 28.37 -38.80 7.82
C TYR A 252 27.39 -38.13 8.77
N ALA A 253 27.32 -36.80 8.77
CA ALA A 253 26.39 -36.10 9.65
C ALA A 253 24.95 -36.09 9.09
N GLY A 254 24.74 -36.60 7.87
CA GLY A 254 23.42 -36.72 7.25
C GLY A 254 22.76 -35.38 6.97
N MET A 255 23.56 -34.30 6.89
CA MET A 255 23.10 -32.97 6.57
C MET A 255 22.57 -32.91 5.12
N THR A 256 21.80 -31.88 4.80
CA THR A 256 21.54 -31.55 3.40
C THR A 256 22.83 -31.02 2.77
N PHE A 257 22.97 -31.16 1.45
CA PHE A 257 24.14 -30.60 0.76
C PHE A 257 24.30 -29.10 1.05
N ALA A 258 23.22 -28.33 1.00
CA ALA A 258 23.25 -26.89 1.31
C ALA A 258 23.80 -26.58 2.72
N HIS A 259 23.37 -27.31 3.75
CA HIS A 259 23.86 -27.11 5.12
C HIS A 259 25.33 -27.53 5.28
N ALA A 260 25.73 -28.63 4.64
CA ALA A 260 27.12 -29.10 4.66
C ALA A 260 28.07 -28.10 4.00
N VAL A 261 27.68 -27.52 2.85
CA VAL A 261 28.45 -26.50 2.14
C VAL A 261 28.63 -25.25 3.00
N ARG A 262 27.55 -24.77 3.61
CA ARG A 262 27.59 -23.60 4.50
C ARG A 262 28.47 -23.85 5.71
N GLN A 263 28.21 -24.90 6.47
CA GLN A 263 28.97 -25.14 7.69
C GLN A 263 30.46 -25.34 7.41
N ALA A 264 30.82 -26.02 6.32
CA ALA A 264 32.23 -26.13 5.94
C ALA A 264 32.86 -24.79 5.52
N ALA A 265 32.08 -23.90 4.91
CA ALA A 265 32.55 -22.56 4.56
C ALA A 265 32.72 -21.68 5.82
N ASP A 266 31.74 -21.72 6.73
CA ASP A 266 31.76 -21.01 8.02
C ASP A 266 32.96 -21.47 8.87
N ASP A 267 33.22 -22.79 8.95
CA ASP A 267 34.38 -23.38 9.66
C ASP A 267 35.74 -22.87 9.13
N ARG A 268 35.78 -22.32 7.91
CA ARG A 268 37.00 -21.88 7.22
C ARG A 268 37.01 -20.39 6.87
N GLY A 269 35.94 -19.65 7.14
CA GLY A 269 35.80 -18.25 6.73
C GLY A 269 35.78 -18.04 5.21
N LEU A 270 35.35 -19.03 4.43
CA LEU A 270 35.34 -18.95 2.96
C LEU A 270 34.04 -18.35 2.43
N GLN A 271 34.15 -17.60 1.34
CA GLN A 271 33.00 -17.13 0.58
C GLN A 271 32.69 -18.08 -0.57
N PHE A 272 31.41 -18.38 -0.77
CA PHE A 272 30.95 -19.19 -1.89
C PHE A 272 29.57 -18.75 -2.38
N HIS A 273 29.31 -19.04 -3.66
CA HIS A 273 28.02 -18.78 -4.30
C HIS A 273 27.54 -20.04 -5.02
N VAL A 274 26.25 -20.36 -4.86
CA VAL A 274 25.59 -21.39 -5.69
C VAL A 274 25.16 -20.71 -6.98
N LEU A 275 25.83 -21.01 -8.09
CA LEU A 275 25.59 -20.34 -9.37
C LEU A 275 24.36 -20.87 -10.09
N SER A 276 24.08 -22.17 -9.92
CA SER A 276 22.82 -22.81 -10.31
C SER A 276 22.73 -24.19 -9.68
N SER A 277 21.54 -24.60 -9.28
CA SER A 277 21.33 -25.96 -8.77
C SER A 277 19.90 -26.44 -8.99
N THR A 278 19.73 -27.76 -9.00
CA THR A 278 18.40 -28.35 -8.86
C THR A 278 17.99 -28.37 -7.39
N GLN A 279 16.73 -28.05 -7.09
CA GLN A 279 16.21 -28.10 -5.72
C GLN A 279 16.39 -29.48 -5.08
N SER A 280 16.28 -30.55 -5.87
CA SER A 280 16.53 -31.92 -5.40
C SER A 280 17.95 -32.08 -4.90
N PHE A 281 18.95 -31.56 -5.63
CA PHE A 281 20.36 -31.73 -5.29
C PHE A 281 20.72 -31.09 -3.95
N LEU A 282 20.31 -29.83 -3.73
CA LEU A 282 20.62 -29.10 -2.50
C LEU A 282 20.02 -29.73 -1.24
N ASN A 283 18.87 -30.40 -1.39
CA ASN A 283 18.13 -30.98 -0.27
C ASN A 283 18.38 -32.48 -0.06
N VAL A 284 19.22 -33.13 -0.88
CA VAL A 284 19.57 -34.54 -0.65
C VAL A 284 20.40 -34.68 0.62
N ARG A 285 20.06 -35.68 1.44
CA ARG A 285 20.80 -36.08 2.63
C ARG A 285 21.60 -37.36 2.36
N GLY A 286 22.83 -37.42 2.89
CA GLY A 286 23.61 -38.67 2.93
C GLY A 286 24.25 -39.10 1.60
N GLY A 287 24.50 -38.16 0.68
CA GLY A 287 25.21 -38.38 -0.59
C GLY A 287 24.41 -38.05 -1.85
N PHE A 288 24.91 -38.42 -3.04
CA PHE A 288 24.23 -38.13 -4.31
C PHE A 288 22.87 -38.87 -4.42
N PRO A 289 21.88 -38.31 -5.16
CA PRO A 289 20.52 -38.86 -5.24
C PRO A 289 20.42 -40.35 -5.64
N GLU A 290 21.32 -40.83 -6.51
CA GLU A 290 21.32 -42.20 -7.03
C GLU A 290 21.67 -43.25 -5.97
N ASP A 291 22.44 -42.90 -4.94
CA ASP A 291 22.78 -43.80 -3.83
C ASP A 291 21.59 -44.06 -2.87
N SER A 292 20.55 -43.23 -2.96
CA SER A 292 19.34 -43.35 -2.13
C SER A 292 18.28 -44.29 -2.74
N MET A 293 18.22 -44.40 -4.08
CA MET A 293 17.19 -45.18 -4.77
C MET A 293 17.36 -46.70 -4.62
N THR A 294 18.57 -47.18 -4.33
CA THR A 294 18.84 -48.60 -4.07
C THR A 294 18.23 -49.11 -2.76
N LYS A 295 17.77 -48.23 -1.85
CA LYS A 295 17.16 -48.63 -0.58
C LYS A 295 15.61 -48.78 -0.61
N ALA A 296 14.92 -48.41 -1.69
CA ALA A 296 13.46 -48.30 -1.69
C ALA A 296 12.68 -49.41 -2.41
N ARG A 297 13.33 -50.47 -2.90
CA ARG A 297 12.64 -51.62 -3.52
C ARG A 297 12.77 -52.89 -2.69
N ARG A 298 12.22 -52.89 -1.48
CA ARG A 298 11.85 -54.14 -0.80
C ARG A 298 10.68 -54.73 -1.58
N VAL A 299 10.95 -55.82 -2.29
CA VAL A 299 9.92 -56.71 -2.84
C VAL A 299 9.02 -57.18 -1.69
N PRO A 300 7.68 -57.13 -1.81
CA PRO A 300 6.79 -57.72 -0.81
C PRO A 300 7.06 -59.23 -0.76
N GLY A 301 7.54 -59.72 0.38
CA GLY A 301 7.60 -61.16 0.64
C GLY A 301 6.20 -61.77 0.68
N PRO A 302 6.05 -63.06 0.37
CA PRO A 302 4.75 -63.70 0.24
C PRO A 302 4.03 -63.76 1.60
N VAL A 303 2.75 -63.42 1.54
CA VAL A 303 1.76 -63.46 2.61
C VAL A 303 1.82 -64.82 3.30
N ARG A 304 2.19 -64.83 4.59
CA ARG A 304 2.00 -65.97 5.49
C ARG A 304 0.92 -65.59 6.51
N ARG A 305 -0.12 -66.42 6.55
CA ARG A 305 -1.30 -66.31 7.42
C ARG A 305 -0.90 -66.36 8.90
N ASP A 306 -1.56 -65.53 9.70
CA ASP A 306 -1.66 -65.65 11.16
C ASP A 306 -2.19 -67.05 11.57
N PRO A 307 -1.87 -67.49 12.80
CA PRO A 307 -2.84 -67.25 13.86
C PRO A 307 -2.22 -66.84 15.20
N GLY A 308 -2.80 -65.78 15.78
CA GLY A 308 -3.36 -65.84 17.12
C GLY A 308 -2.45 -65.51 18.32
N PRO A 309 -3.06 -65.02 19.42
CA PRO A 309 -2.40 -64.08 20.32
C PRO A 309 -2.05 -64.72 21.67
N GLU A 310 -0.97 -64.25 22.31
CA GLU A 310 -0.82 -64.48 23.75
C GLU A 310 -0.13 -63.30 24.45
N ARG A 311 -0.79 -62.86 25.52
CA ARG A 311 -0.38 -61.85 26.49
C ARG A 311 0.88 -62.31 27.22
N LEU A 312 1.70 -61.35 27.69
CA LEU A 312 2.19 -61.24 29.08
C LEU A 312 2.99 -59.93 29.25
N GLN A 313 2.65 -59.18 30.29
CA GLN A 313 3.46 -58.10 30.89
C GLN A 313 4.47 -58.70 31.91
N PRO A 314 5.10 -57.93 32.84
CA PRO A 314 6.14 -56.92 32.69
C PRO A 314 7.36 -57.21 33.61
N GLY A 315 8.40 -56.38 33.52
CA GLY A 315 9.52 -56.35 34.48
C GLY A 315 10.81 -55.90 33.78
N VAL A 316 11.75 -55.17 34.37
CA VAL A 316 12.00 -54.72 35.75
C VAL A 316 12.84 -53.43 35.64
N VAL A 317 12.71 -52.61 36.67
CA VAL A 317 13.35 -51.32 36.98
C VAL A 317 14.85 -51.44 37.22
N GLU A 318 15.63 -50.40 36.87
CA GLU A 318 16.67 -49.75 37.72
C GLU A 318 17.25 -48.55 36.92
N SER A 319 16.92 -47.29 37.22
CA SER A 319 17.42 -46.40 38.30
C SER A 319 18.95 -46.38 38.36
N PHE A 320 19.64 -45.24 38.28
CA PHE A 320 19.69 -44.21 39.32
C PHE A 320 20.59 -43.05 38.83
N SER A 321 20.21 -41.80 39.12
CA SER A 321 20.98 -40.83 39.94
C SER A 321 21.42 -39.65 39.09
N ARG A 322 21.41 -38.39 39.54
CA ARG A 322 21.07 -37.73 40.81
C ARG A 322 21.07 -36.23 40.46
N GLU A 323 20.03 -35.47 40.84
CA GLU A 323 20.06 -34.49 41.96
C GLU A 323 20.75 -33.16 41.59
N LEU A 324 20.33 -31.97 42.03
CA LEU A 324 19.46 -31.62 43.16
C LEU A 324 19.12 -30.10 43.11
N VAL A 325 17.98 -29.76 43.76
CA VAL A 325 17.75 -28.60 44.67
C VAL A 325 17.61 -27.20 44.04
N LYS A 326 16.69 -26.31 44.41
CA LYS A 326 15.57 -26.13 45.40
C LYS A 326 15.00 -24.71 45.10
N ASP A 327 13.85 -24.19 45.53
CA ASP A 327 12.90 -24.44 46.62
C ASP A 327 11.53 -23.79 46.26
N THR A 328 10.46 -24.46 46.70
CA THR A 328 9.06 -23.98 46.93
C THR A 328 8.98 -23.15 48.25
N PRO A 329 7.87 -22.51 48.72
CA PRO A 329 6.51 -23.09 48.95
C PRO A 329 5.30 -22.12 48.70
N THR A 330 4.13 -22.56 48.21
CA THR A 330 2.98 -23.28 48.84
C THR A 330 1.92 -22.36 49.49
N SER A 331 0.67 -22.39 49.00
CA SER A 331 -0.51 -22.94 49.73
C SER A 331 -1.86 -22.67 49.03
N VAL A 332 -2.69 -23.71 49.02
CA VAL A 332 -4.11 -23.86 48.60
C VAL A 332 -4.90 -24.22 49.90
N PRO A 333 -6.21 -24.62 49.96
CA PRO A 333 -7.42 -24.55 49.10
C PRO A 333 -8.71 -24.23 49.96
N PRO A 334 -9.96 -24.78 49.79
CA PRO A 334 -10.74 -25.37 48.66
C PRO A 334 -12.23 -24.90 48.52
N GLU A 335 -12.94 -25.50 47.52
CA GLU A 335 -14.39 -25.92 47.50
C GLU A 335 -15.48 -24.85 47.15
N GLU A 336 -16.55 -25.06 46.34
CA GLU A 336 -17.54 -26.16 46.14
C GLU A 336 -18.33 -26.09 44.77
N ILE A 337 -18.70 -27.27 44.24
CA ILE A 337 -20.03 -27.78 43.74
C ILE A 337 -20.81 -27.13 42.55
N ALA A 338 -21.28 -28.02 41.64
CA ALA A 338 -22.09 -27.83 40.41
C ALA A 338 -23.63 -27.66 40.65
N PRO A 339 -24.49 -27.47 39.60
CA PRO A 339 -25.08 -28.64 38.90
C PRO A 339 -25.48 -28.48 37.38
N LYS A 340 -25.96 -29.62 36.85
CA LYS A 340 -26.33 -30.06 35.48
C LYS A 340 -27.64 -29.51 34.88
N VAL A 341 -27.77 -29.46 33.54
CA VAL A 341 -29.01 -29.69 32.71
C VAL A 341 -28.60 -30.10 31.26
N SER A 342 -28.73 -31.36 30.83
CA SER A 342 -29.82 -32.03 30.06
C SER A 342 -29.85 -31.81 28.53
N THR A 343 -29.53 -32.87 27.76
CA THR A 343 -29.86 -33.12 26.34
C THR A 343 -31.13 -33.97 26.22
N PRO A 344 -31.79 -33.99 25.03
CA PRO A 344 -32.54 -35.17 24.61
C PRO A 344 -32.09 -35.72 23.24
N GLU A 345 -31.90 -37.05 23.20
CA GLU A 345 -31.96 -37.93 22.02
C GLU A 345 -33.38 -38.45 21.84
N ILE A 346 -33.89 -38.57 20.60
CA ILE A 346 -34.87 -39.59 20.10
C ILE A 346 -34.69 -39.65 18.56
N THR A 347 -33.92 -40.59 18.00
CA THR A 347 -34.29 -41.93 17.44
C THR A 347 -35.32 -41.94 16.30
N THR A 348 -34.92 -42.42 15.10
CA THR A 348 -35.27 -43.76 14.53
C THR A 348 -35.17 -43.79 12.99
N ARG A 349 -34.52 -44.84 12.48
CA ARG A 349 -34.58 -45.32 11.08
C ARG A 349 -35.88 -46.09 10.85
N PRO A 350 -36.33 -46.25 9.60
CA PRO A 350 -36.26 -47.57 8.93
C PRO A 350 -36.08 -47.41 7.39
N PHE A 351 -35.82 -48.39 6.52
CA PHE A 351 -35.39 -49.80 6.49
C PHE A 351 -34.87 -50.01 5.05
N ASP A 352 -33.96 -50.96 4.85
CA ASP A 352 -33.61 -51.54 3.55
C ASP A 352 -34.83 -52.18 2.88
N GLU A 353 -34.88 -52.25 1.54
CA GLU A 353 -34.77 -53.53 0.82
C GLU A 353 -35.07 -53.48 -0.70
N HIS A 354 -34.40 -54.40 -1.41
CA HIS A 354 -34.75 -55.05 -2.68
C HIS A 354 -34.05 -54.62 -3.99
N ARG A 355 -33.00 -55.40 -4.31
CA ARG A 355 -32.57 -55.77 -5.67
C ARG A 355 -33.25 -57.09 -6.09
N VAL A 356 -33.85 -57.12 -7.28
CA VAL A 356 -33.95 -58.32 -8.16
C VAL A 356 -34.06 -57.83 -9.63
N PRO A 357 -33.84 -58.67 -10.68
CA PRO A 357 -32.96 -58.40 -11.81
C PRO A 357 -33.75 -58.39 -13.15
N VAL A 358 -33.11 -58.78 -14.28
CA VAL A 358 -33.68 -59.16 -15.62
C VAL A 358 -33.40 -58.11 -16.73
N PRO A 359 -33.10 -58.47 -18.01
CA PRO A 359 -32.21 -59.51 -18.55
C PRO A 359 -31.27 -58.99 -19.67
N ARG A 360 -30.30 -59.81 -20.10
CA ARG A 360 -29.60 -59.64 -21.39
C ARG A 360 -30.43 -60.22 -22.54
N PRO A 361 -30.33 -59.63 -23.74
CA PRO A 361 -30.13 -60.41 -24.96
C PRO A 361 -28.88 -59.95 -25.76
N MET A 362 -28.24 -60.92 -26.40
CA MET A 362 -27.16 -60.79 -27.40
C MET A 362 -27.77 -60.65 -28.83
N PRO A 363 -26.99 -60.67 -29.94
CA PRO A 363 -25.88 -59.80 -30.35
C PRO A 363 -26.08 -59.21 -31.77
N ASP A 364 -25.06 -58.47 -32.24
CA ASP A 364 -24.71 -58.12 -33.63
C ASP A 364 -25.47 -57.01 -34.37
N THR A 365 -24.79 -55.87 -34.58
CA THR A 365 -24.38 -55.39 -35.92
C THR A 365 -23.32 -54.27 -35.83
N GLN A 366 -22.53 -54.13 -36.89
CA GLN A 366 -21.23 -53.47 -36.97
C GLN A 366 -21.23 -51.92 -37.10
N SER A 367 -20.13 -51.30 -36.62
CA SER A 367 -19.44 -50.07 -37.10
C SER A 367 -20.01 -48.68 -36.73
N PRO A 368 -19.21 -47.57 -36.74
CA PRO A 368 -17.75 -47.40 -36.71
C PRO A 368 -17.25 -46.48 -35.55
N SER A 369 -15.92 -46.38 -35.44
CA SER A 369 -15.10 -45.61 -34.49
C SER A 369 -15.67 -44.30 -33.92
N THR A 370 -15.78 -44.22 -32.59
CA THR A 370 -15.79 -42.95 -31.83
C THR A 370 -14.56 -42.86 -30.95
N SER A 371 -13.87 -41.74 -31.11
CA SER A 371 -12.74 -41.21 -30.38
C SER A 371 -12.81 -41.49 -28.87
N ARG A 372 -11.69 -41.93 -28.30
CA ARG A 372 -11.48 -41.99 -26.84
C ARG A 372 -11.68 -40.60 -26.24
N GLU A 373 -12.86 -40.35 -25.68
CA GLU A 373 -13.08 -39.26 -24.73
C GLU A 373 -12.21 -39.49 -23.50
N VAL A 374 -11.15 -38.70 -23.40
CA VAL A 374 -10.39 -38.53 -22.16
C VAL A 374 -11.33 -37.80 -21.21
N ILE A 375 -11.88 -38.51 -20.24
CA ILE A 375 -12.63 -37.94 -19.12
C ILE A 375 -11.68 -37.00 -18.36
N SER A 376 -11.68 -35.73 -18.75
CA SER A 376 -10.96 -34.66 -18.05
C SER A 376 -11.71 -34.39 -16.75
N ARG A 377 -11.11 -34.79 -15.62
CA ARG A 377 -11.58 -34.38 -14.30
C ARG A 377 -11.79 -32.85 -14.30
N PRO A 378 -12.92 -32.33 -13.80
CA PRO A 378 -13.15 -30.90 -13.76
C PRO A 378 -12.02 -30.25 -12.94
N ARG A 379 -11.22 -29.42 -13.61
CA ARG A 379 -10.20 -28.60 -12.95
C ARG A 379 -10.94 -27.73 -11.95
N ARG A 380 -10.59 -27.84 -10.66
CA ARG A 380 -11.01 -26.87 -9.63
C ARG A 380 -10.83 -25.46 -10.21
N PRO A 381 -11.83 -24.57 -10.10
CA PRO A 381 -11.70 -23.20 -10.57
C PRO A 381 -10.44 -22.60 -9.96
N VAL A 382 -9.47 -22.27 -10.80
CA VAL A 382 -8.25 -21.60 -10.38
C VAL A 382 -8.69 -20.20 -9.95
N LYS A 383 -8.59 -19.90 -8.65
CA LYS A 383 -8.83 -18.55 -8.14
C LYS A 383 -7.97 -17.59 -8.96
N ALA A 384 -8.59 -16.61 -9.63
CA ALA A 384 -7.87 -15.64 -10.44
C ALA A 384 -6.82 -14.97 -9.54
N LYS A 385 -5.57 -14.94 -10.00
CA LYS A 385 -4.52 -14.22 -9.27
C LYS A 385 -4.91 -12.74 -9.27
N PRO A 386 -4.73 -12.02 -8.15
CA PRO A 386 -4.91 -10.57 -8.16
C PRO A 386 -3.93 -9.96 -9.16
N SER A 387 -4.42 -9.08 -10.03
CA SER A 387 -3.57 -8.28 -10.92
C SER A 387 -2.73 -7.31 -10.11
N PRO A 388 -1.55 -6.89 -10.62
CA PRO A 388 -0.80 -5.81 -10.02
C PRO A 388 -1.66 -4.54 -9.89
N PRO A 389 -1.34 -3.64 -8.95
CA PRO A 389 -1.93 -2.31 -8.95
C PRO A 389 -1.52 -1.59 -10.24
N ILE A 390 -2.44 -0.82 -10.79
CA ILE A 390 -2.26 -0.08 -12.05
C ILE A 390 -2.97 1.27 -11.85
N GLU A 391 -2.31 2.36 -12.25
CA GLU A 391 -2.78 3.73 -12.15
C GLU A 391 -2.29 4.51 -13.37
N ARG A 392 -3.05 5.54 -13.74
CA ARG A 392 -2.70 6.49 -14.77
C ARG A 392 -2.08 7.72 -14.12
N VAL A 393 -0.79 7.93 -14.39
CA VAL A 393 0.00 8.97 -13.72
C VAL A 393 0.62 9.88 -14.76
N LEU A 394 0.59 11.19 -14.50
CA LEU A 394 1.33 12.15 -15.30
C LEU A 394 2.83 11.87 -15.23
N THR A 395 3.47 11.93 -16.38
CA THR A 395 4.93 11.85 -16.51
C THR A 395 5.41 13.03 -17.30
N ALA A 396 6.66 13.44 -17.05
CA ALA A 396 7.35 14.44 -17.82
C ALA A 396 8.73 13.93 -18.21
N SER A 397 9.17 14.30 -19.40
CA SER A 397 10.55 14.20 -19.85
C SER A 397 10.97 15.52 -20.47
N ALA A 398 12.25 15.84 -20.42
CA ALA A 398 12.79 17.06 -21.01
C ALA A 398 13.75 16.72 -22.15
N ARG A 399 13.73 17.52 -23.22
CA ARG A 399 14.67 17.42 -24.34
C ARG A 399 15.06 18.77 -24.92
N GLN A 400 16.23 18.85 -25.55
CA GLN A 400 16.64 19.95 -26.41
C GLN A 400 16.73 19.44 -27.85
N GLY A 401 15.77 19.83 -28.70
CA GLY A 401 15.62 19.25 -30.03
C GLY A 401 15.35 17.74 -29.94
N ARG A 402 16.29 16.92 -30.42
CA ARG A 402 16.17 15.44 -30.38
C ARG A 402 16.88 14.78 -29.20
N GLN A 403 17.61 15.54 -28.39
CA GLN A 403 18.42 14.99 -27.30
C GLN A 403 17.65 15.09 -25.98
N PRO A 404 17.42 13.98 -25.26
CA PRO A 404 16.89 14.06 -23.90
C PRO A 404 17.88 14.80 -23.00
N VAL A 405 17.37 15.56 -22.05
CA VAL A 405 18.17 16.28 -21.06
C VAL A 405 17.70 15.92 -19.66
N ASP A 406 18.63 15.42 -18.84
CA ASP A 406 18.39 15.12 -17.43
C ASP A 406 18.75 16.29 -16.51
N TYR A 407 19.41 17.30 -17.05
CA TYR A 407 19.89 18.49 -16.35
C TYR A 407 19.32 19.74 -17.00
N TRP A 408 18.97 20.74 -16.19
CA TRP A 408 18.42 21.98 -16.72
C TRP A 408 19.51 22.83 -17.39
N PRO A 409 19.40 23.16 -18.68
CA PRO A 409 20.44 23.88 -19.39
C PRO A 409 20.41 25.38 -19.07
N THR A 410 21.58 26.02 -19.13
CA THR A 410 21.72 27.48 -18.93
C THR A 410 21.25 28.29 -20.13
N THR A 411 21.15 27.68 -21.32
CA THR A 411 20.75 28.33 -22.58
C THR A 411 20.00 27.37 -23.51
N GLY A 412 19.34 27.93 -24.52
CA GLY A 412 18.60 27.17 -25.53
C GLY A 412 17.18 26.83 -25.09
N GLN A 413 16.37 26.30 -26.02
CA GLN A 413 15.00 25.89 -25.71
C GLN A 413 14.99 24.45 -25.15
N VAL A 414 14.21 24.26 -24.09
CA VAL A 414 13.87 22.99 -23.48
C VAL A 414 12.41 22.69 -23.80
N GLU A 415 12.18 21.51 -24.35
CA GLU A 415 10.87 20.96 -24.62
C GLU A 415 10.53 19.96 -23.51
N LEU A 416 9.43 20.23 -22.80
CA LEU A 416 8.90 19.40 -21.74
C LEU A 416 7.75 18.58 -22.31
N ASP A 417 7.99 17.29 -22.50
CA ASP A 417 7.04 16.33 -23.05
C ASP A 417 6.31 15.65 -21.89
N LEU A 418 4.99 15.88 -21.80
CA LEU A 418 4.13 15.34 -20.76
C LEU A 418 3.09 14.37 -21.32
N ALA A 419 2.86 13.28 -20.60
CA ALA A 419 1.81 12.32 -20.91
C ALA A 419 1.30 11.64 -19.64
N ILE A 420 0.02 11.30 -19.61
CA ILE A 420 -0.54 10.37 -18.63
C ILE A 420 -0.23 8.97 -19.13
N VAL A 421 0.59 8.22 -18.40
CA VAL A 421 0.93 6.85 -18.77
C VAL A 421 0.36 5.86 -17.77
N VAL A 422 0.03 4.67 -18.25
CA VAL A 422 -0.32 3.55 -17.38
C VAL A 422 0.96 3.11 -16.69
N LYS A 423 1.09 3.46 -15.42
CA LYS A 423 2.18 2.95 -14.59
C LYS A 423 1.69 1.72 -13.82
N THR A 424 2.64 0.90 -13.44
CA THR A 424 2.46 -0.25 -12.57
C THR A 424 3.80 -0.51 -11.90
N PRO A 425 3.81 -1.15 -10.72
CA PRO A 425 5.02 -1.69 -10.15
C PRO A 425 5.71 -2.75 -11.00
N LEU A 426 5.14 -3.24 -12.10
CA LEU A 426 5.76 -4.25 -12.97
C LEU A 426 6.34 -3.65 -14.25
N GLN A 427 7.57 -3.99 -14.63
CA GLN A 427 8.19 -3.52 -15.87
C GLN A 427 7.77 -4.33 -17.09
N SER A 428 7.11 -5.50 -16.92
CA SER A 428 6.78 -6.40 -18.03
C SER A 428 5.29 -6.44 -18.39
N GLY A 429 4.94 -5.87 -19.56
CA GLY A 429 3.68 -6.09 -20.27
C GLY A 429 2.99 -4.80 -20.74
N THR A 430 2.35 -4.86 -21.91
CA THR A 430 1.36 -3.84 -22.33
C THR A 430 0.15 -4.00 -21.41
N LEU A 431 0.08 -3.16 -20.39
CA LEU A 431 -0.96 -3.26 -19.38
C LEU A 431 -2.11 -2.36 -19.78
N THR A 432 -3.24 -2.99 -20.07
CA THR A 432 -4.51 -2.31 -20.17
C THR A 432 -4.97 -1.97 -18.76
N PHE A 433 -5.12 -0.68 -18.48
CA PHE A 433 -5.81 -0.24 -17.28
C PHE A 433 -7.22 -0.86 -17.28
N PRO A 434 -7.68 -1.47 -16.17
CA PRO A 434 -8.97 -2.12 -16.15
C PRO A 434 -10.09 -1.10 -16.46
N GLU A 435 -10.71 -1.28 -17.62
CA GLU A 435 -11.73 -0.38 -18.19
C GLU A 435 -12.93 -0.19 -17.25
N ASP A 436 -13.22 -1.19 -16.42
CA ASP A 436 -14.34 -1.20 -15.48
C ASP A 436 -14.20 -0.20 -14.33
N ARG A 437 -13.05 0.48 -14.21
CA ARG A 437 -12.85 1.50 -13.20
C ARG A 437 -13.37 2.86 -13.63
N ILE A 438 -13.20 3.24 -14.91
CA ILE A 438 -13.55 4.58 -15.42
C ILE A 438 -14.90 4.55 -16.14
N GLU A 439 -15.81 5.45 -15.79
CA GLU A 439 -17.02 5.71 -16.57
C GLU A 439 -16.65 6.44 -17.87
N TRP A 440 -16.66 5.70 -18.98
CA TRP A 440 -16.34 6.22 -20.32
C TRP A 440 -17.61 6.61 -21.06
N VAL A 441 -17.72 7.89 -21.41
CA VAL A 441 -18.77 8.37 -22.33
C VAL A 441 -18.39 8.10 -23.79
N SER A 442 -17.10 8.03 -24.10
CA SER A 442 -16.56 7.79 -25.46
C SER A 442 -15.28 6.94 -25.41
N ASP A 443 -14.67 6.61 -26.56
CA ASP A 443 -13.41 5.84 -26.64
C ASP A 443 -12.18 6.59 -26.10
N TYR A 444 -12.32 7.88 -25.85
CA TYR A 444 -11.33 8.71 -25.18
C TYR A 444 -12.00 9.69 -24.22
N LYS A 445 -11.21 10.21 -23.28
CA LYS A 445 -11.57 11.32 -22.40
C LYS A 445 -10.65 12.48 -22.72
N VAL A 446 -11.23 13.66 -22.97
CA VAL A 446 -10.45 14.87 -23.24
C VAL A 446 -10.20 15.55 -21.92
N LEU A 447 -8.94 15.56 -21.49
CA LEU A 447 -8.49 16.26 -20.30
C LEU A 447 -7.77 17.54 -20.71
N GLN A 448 -7.47 18.39 -19.73
CA GLN A 448 -6.61 19.54 -19.92
C GLN A 448 -5.39 19.42 -19.02
N ILE A 449 -4.26 19.91 -19.52
CA ILE A 449 -3.05 20.08 -18.74
C ILE A 449 -2.66 21.55 -18.76
N HIS A 450 -2.57 22.13 -17.56
CA HIS A 450 -2.24 23.53 -17.35
C HIS A 450 -0.83 23.64 -16.77
N LEU A 451 0.01 24.47 -17.38
CA LEU A 451 1.31 24.86 -16.86
C LEU A 451 1.21 26.22 -16.15
N PHE A 452 1.58 26.23 -14.87
CA PHE A 452 1.69 27.42 -14.03
C PHE A 452 3.15 27.69 -13.68
N GLU A 453 3.53 28.96 -13.74
CA GLU A 453 4.87 29.46 -13.43
C GLU A 453 4.73 30.87 -12.84
N PHE A 454 5.47 31.17 -11.76
CA PHE A 454 5.36 32.46 -11.10
C PHE A 454 5.75 33.60 -12.04
N GLY A 455 4.91 34.64 -12.11
CA GLY A 455 5.12 35.80 -12.98
C GLY A 455 4.86 35.56 -14.47
N GLN A 456 4.32 34.39 -14.86
CA GLN A 456 3.96 34.08 -16.25
C GLN A 456 2.46 33.78 -16.39
N ALA A 457 1.90 34.00 -17.58
CA ALA A 457 0.55 33.59 -17.89
C ALA A 457 0.46 32.05 -18.00
N PRO A 458 -0.61 31.41 -17.49
CA PRO A 458 -0.79 29.97 -17.63
C PRO A 458 -0.87 29.53 -19.09
N VAL A 459 -0.33 28.36 -19.40
CA VAL A 459 -0.43 27.73 -20.71
C VAL A 459 -1.27 26.45 -20.60
N THR A 460 -2.21 26.22 -21.52
CA THR A 460 -3.08 25.04 -21.51
C THR A 460 -2.97 24.26 -22.81
N HIS A 461 -2.96 22.94 -22.69
CA HIS A 461 -3.15 22.03 -23.80
C HIS A 461 -4.23 21.01 -23.47
N SER A 462 -4.95 20.57 -24.50
CA SER A 462 -5.80 19.38 -24.41
C SER A 462 -4.94 18.14 -24.40
N LEU A 463 -5.41 17.11 -23.68
CA LEU A 463 -4.75 15.82 -23.56
C LEU A 463 -5.79 14.73 -23.80
N TYR A 464 -5.63 13.97 -24.88
CA TYR A 464 -6.54 12.87 -25.20
C TYR A 464 -6.08 11.61 -24.47
N LEU A 465 -6.92 11.14 -23.53
CA LEU A 465 -6.68 9.91 -22.79
C LEU A 465 -7.58 8.79 -23.34
N PRO A 466 -7.03 7.83 -24.10
CA PRO A 466 -7.79 6.70 -24.64
C PRO A 466 -8.25 5.72 -23.54
N LYS A 467 -9.24 4.87 -23.87
CA LYS A 467 -9.69 3.76 -23.01
C LYS A 467 -8.56 2.83 -22.61
N THR A 468 -7.77 2.41 -23.60
CA THR A 468 -6.58 1.57 -23.44
C THR A 468 -5.32 2.42 -23.59
N ASP A 469 -4.26 2.12 -22.84
CA ASP A 469 -2.95 2.80 -22.89
C ASP A 469 -2.89 4.19 -22.24
N GLY A 470 -1.75 4.88 -22.45
CA GLY A 470 -1.50 6.25 -22.01
C GLY A 470 -2.07 7.29 -22.98
N SER A 471 -2.08 8.54 -22.56
CA SER A 471 -2.44 9.66 -23.40
C SER A 471 -1.42 9.90 -24.51
N GLU A 472 -1.79 10.75 -25.46
CA GLU A 472 -0.79 11.41 -26.31
C GLU A 472 0.20 12.24 -25.49
N VAL A 473 1.33 12.59 -26.12
CA VAL A 473 2.34 13.48 -25.56
C VAL A 473 1.99 14.93 -25.89
N VAL A 474 1.97 15.76 -24.86
CA VAL A 474 1.82 17.22 -24.96
C VAL A 474 3.15 17.87 -24.65
N THR A 475 3.60 18.79 -25.49
CA THR A 475 4.89 19.48 -25.33
C THR A 475 4.70 20.92 -24.90
N PHE A 476 5.39 21.33 -23.82
CA PHE A 476 5.56 22.73 -23.44
C PHE A 476 6.99 23.19 -23.73
N THR A 477 7.14 24.34 -24.38
CA THR A 477 8.47 24.91 -24.66
C THR A 477 8.84 25.98 -23.63
N ARG A 478 10.07 25.92 -23.14
CA ARG A 478 10.68 26.89 -22.22
C ARG A 478 12.10 27.23 -22.64
N GLU A 479 12.55 28.43 -22.30
CA GLU A 479 13.96 28.78 -22.47
C GLU A 479 14.75 28.36 -21.23
N GLY A 480 15.91 27.75 -21.44
CA GLY A 480 16.93 27.58 -20.42
C GLY A 480 17.38 28.96 -19.93
N ARG A 481 17.34 29.16 -18.62
CA ARG A 481 17.63 30.42 -17.94
C ARG A 481 18.65 30.19 -16.83
N CYS A 482 19.37 31.23 -16.43
CA CYS A 482 20.32 31.20 -15.31
C CYS A 482 19.68 31.20 -13.91
N GLY A 483 18.37 30.95 -13.78
CA GLY A 483 17.64 30.96 -12.51
C GLY A 483 17.06 29.60 -12.14
N GLU A 484 16.61 29.46 -10.89
CA GLU A 484 15.81 28.31 -10.48
C GLU A 484 14.52 28.24 -11.31
N VAL A 485 14.17 27.03 -11.70
CA VAL A 485 12.94 26.72 -12.44
C VAL A 485 12.02 25.97 -11.51
N ASP A 486 10.81 26.48 -11.40
CA ASP A 486 9.75 25.92 -10.58
C ASP A 486 8.43 26.00 -11.33
N LEU A 487 8.02 24.85 -11.88
CA LEU A 487 6.84 24.72 -12.73
C LEU A 487 5.84 23.80 -12.05
N ARG A 488 4.55 24.15 -12.18
CA ARG A 488 3.47 23.28 -11.76
C ARG A 488 2.59 22.89 -12.94
N PHE A 489 2.32 21.60 -13.03
CA PHE A 489 1.38 21.02 -13.97
C PHE A 489 0.11 20.61 -13.23
N VAL A 490 -1.05 21.01 -13.75
CA VAL A 490 -2.35 20.62 -13.22
C VAL A 490 -3.12 19.90 -14.32
N VAL A 491 -3.48 18.63 -14.06
CA VAL A 491 -4.38 17.86 -14.91
C VAL A 491 -5.80 18.06 -14.41
N SER A 492 -6.69 18.46 -15.31
CA SER A 492 -8.09 18.75 -15.01
C SER A 492 -9.06 18.13 -16.01
N ASP A 493 -10.31 18.00 -15.55
CA ASP A 493 -11.49 17.69 -16.35
C ASP A 493 -12.53 18.80 -16.13
N GLY A 494 -12.50 19.82 -16.99
CA GLY A 494 -13.24 21.06 -16.73
C GLY A 494 -12.76 21.75 -15.45
N ALA A 495 -13.69 22.21 -14.61
CA ALA A 495 -13.39 22.79 -13.30
C ALA A 495 -13.10 21.75 -12.20
N GLN A 496 -12.51 20.62 -12.55
CA GLN A 496 -12.12 19.59 -11.59
C GLN A 496 -10.63 19.27 -11.73
N ILE A 497 -9.87 19.49 -10.65
CA ILE A 497 -8.48 19.09 -10.53
C ILE A 497 -8.44 17.59 -10.22
N LEU A 498 -7.69 16.87 -11.04
CA LEU A 498 -7.48 15.42 -10.92
C LEU A 498 -6.12 15.12 -10.30
N GLN A 499 -5.08 15.79 -10.77
CA GLN A 499 -3.70 15.57 -10.36
C GLN A 499 -2.90 16.85 -10.48
N THR A 500 -1.97 17.07 -9.54
CA THR A 500 -0.99 18.14 -9.60
C THR A 500 0.42 17.56 -9.57
N ALA A 501 1.34 18.13 -10.34
CA ALA A 501 2.74 17.72 -10.41
C ALA A 501 3.66 18.93 -10.48
N ARG A 502 4.90 18.76 -10.03
CA ARG A 502 5.92 19.81 -10.00
C ARG A 502 7.13 19.39 -10.81
N LEU A 503 7.74 20.35 -11.50
CA LEU A 503 9.08 20.23 -12.06
C LEU A 503 9.94 21.32 -11.44
N GLN A 504 11.02 20.91 -10.77
CA GLN A 504 11.99 21.80 -10.16
C GLN A 504 13.39 21.51 -10.68
N ALA A 505 14.14 22.56 -10.98
CA ALA A 505 15.54 22.41 -11.37
C ALA A 505 16.32 23.71 -11.12
N ARG A 506 17.63 23.58 -10.89
CA ARG A 506 18.57 24.71 -10.98
C ARG A 506 19.42 24.57 -12.23
N PRO A 507 20.05 25.66 -12.73
CA PRO A 507 20.92 25.57 -13.89
C PRO A 507 22.06 24.56 -13.67
N ASN A 508 22.22 23.62 -14.59
CA ASN A 508 23.15 22.47 -14.56
C ASN A 508 22.89 21.45 -13.44
N GLU A 509 21.78 21.55 -12.72
CA GLU A 509 21.34 20.51 -11.78
C GLU A 509 20.28 19.60 -12.40
N THR A 510 20.06 18.46 -11.77
CA THR A 510 19.11 17.44 -12.25
C THR A 510 17.69 17.99 -12.23
N ILE A 511 16.94 17.69 -13.29
CA ILE A 511 15.52 18.01 -13.38
C ILE A 511 14.76 17.05 -12.47
N SER A 512 14.09 17.59 -11.45
CA SER A 512 13.23 16.83 -10.55
C SER A 512 11.78 17.00 -10.98
N PHE A 513 11.15 15.92 -11.45
CA PHE A 513 9.71 15.85 -11.70
C PHE A 513 9.06 14.90 -10.70
N PHE A 514 8.02 15.36 -10.00
CA PHE A 514 7.28 14.55 -9.07
C PHE A 514 5.80 14.94 -9.06
N ILE A 515 4.93 13.97 -8.77
CA ILE A 515 3.52 14.25 -8.52
C ILE A 515 3.42 14.90 -7.13
N GLU A 516 2.69 16.01 -7.01
CA GLU A 516 2.43 16.67 -5.72
C GLU A 516 1.22 16.05 -5.03
N ASN A 517 0.14 15.80 -5.79
CA ASN A 517 -1.10 15.30 -5.25
C ASN A 517 -1.94 14.57 -6.32
N VAL A 518 -2.64 13.52 -5.90
CA VAL A 518 -3.74 12.89 -6.66
C VAL A 518 -5.03 13.26 -5.93
N VAL A 519 -5.80 14.17 -6.52
CA VAL A 519 -6.95 14.83 -5.87
C VAL A 519 -8.21 14.00 -6.04
N THR A 520 -8.56 13.76 -7.30
CA THR A 520 -9.75 13.02 -7.67
C THR A 520 -9.35 11.94 -8.66
N PRO A 521 -9.68 10.67 -8.39
CA PRO A 521 -9.40 9.63 -9.35
C PRO A 521 -10.34 9.75 -10.56
N LEU A 522 -9.78 9.50 -11.76
CA LEU A 522 -10.35 9.78 -13.10
C LEU A 522 -11.67 9.08 -13.45
N HIS A 523 -12.21 8.31 -12.52
CA HIS A 523 -12.90 7.08 -12.83
C HIS A 523 -14.43 7.16 -12.74
N ARG A 524 -14.97 8.36 -12.52
CA ARG A 524 -16.41 8.62 -12.39
C ARG A 524 -16.83 9.90 -13.12
N GLU A 525 -18.06 9.93 -13.61
CA GLU A 525 -18.77 11.16 -13.94
C GLU A 525 -19.16 11.85 -12.62
N LYS A 526 -18.37 12.85 -12.22
CA LYS A 526 -18.67 13.71 -11.07
C LYS A 526 -19.75 14.71 -11.45
N LYS A 527 -20.40 15.31 -10.44
CA LYS A 527 -21.18 16.52 -10.71
C LYS A 527 -20.24 17.56 -11.31
N THR A 528 -20.74 18.30 -12.29
CA THR A 528 -19.97 19.39 -12.88
C THR A 528 -19.70 20.43 -11.80
N PHE A 529 -18.42 20.69 -11.55
CA PHE A 529 -18.00 21.84 -10.76
C PHE A 529 -18.09 23.09 -11.61
N ASP A 530 -18.43 24.21 -10.97
CA ASP A 530 -18.44 25.53 -11.61
C ASP A 530 -17.04 26.17 -11.57
N LEU A 531 -16.24 25.82 -10.56
CA LEU A 531 -14.92 26.38 -10.32
C LEU A 531 -14.04 25.43 -9.49
N ALA A 532 -12.78 25.29 -9.87
CA ALA A 532 -11.73 24.69 -9.03
C ALA A 532 -10.70 25.72 -8.61
N LEU A 533 -10.27 25.66 -7.34
CA LEU A 533 -9.21 26.46 -6.77
C LEU A 533 -8.09 25.56 -6.23
N LEU A 534 -6.87 25.84 -6.65
CA LEU A 534 -5.65 25.32 -6.03
C LEU A 534 -4.99 26.45 -5.24
N VAL A 535 -5.04 26.36 -3.91
CA VAL A 535 -4.41 27.32 -3.00
C VAL A 535 -3.13 26.69 -2.44
N ASN A 536 -2.01 27.38 -2.59
CA ASN A 536 -0.71 26.85 -2.18
C ASN A 536 0.23 27.96 -1.74
N ASP A 537 1.10 27.64 -0.79
CA ASP A 537 2.10 28.56 -0.24
C ASP A 537 3.51 28.17 -0.75
N SER A 538 3.67 27.79 -2.04
CA SER A 538 4.93 27.19 -2.51
C SER A 538 5.42 27.50 -3.94
N LEU A 539 4.58 27.91 -4.89
CA LEU A 539 5.05 28.11 -6.28
C LEU A 539 5.90 29.38 -6.39
N GLY A 540 7.16 29.23 -6.78
CA GLY A 540 8.15 30.31 -6.75
C GLY A 540 8.44 30.82 -5.33
N ASN A 541 8.18 29.99 -4.30
CA ASN A 541 8.23 30.35 -2.88
C ASN A 541 7.31 31.52 -2.51
N GLN A 542 6.16 31.62 -3.18
CA GLN A 542 5.16 32.65 -2.95
C GLN A 542 3.75 32.02 -2.83
N PRO A 543 2.89 32.53 -1.94
CA PRO A 543 1.49 32.15 -1.90
C PRO A 543 0.78 32.48 -3.21
N SER A 544 -0.06 31.56 -3.67
CA SER A 544 -0.80 31.70 -4.92
C SER A 544 -2.12 30.96 -4.94
N VAL A 545 -3.06 31.48 -5.72
CA VAL A 545 -4.30 30.78 -6.11
C VAL A 545 -4.26 30.52 -7.60
N SER A 546 -4.42 29.26 -7.98
CA SER A 546 -4.71 28.89 -9.36
C SER A 546 -6.19 28.56 -9.47
N ILE A 547 -6.90 29.18 -10.41
CA ILE A 547 -8.33 29.01 -10.63
C ILE A 547 -8.54 28.32 -11.98
N ILE A 548 -9.40 27.30 -12.02
CA ILE A 548 -9.85 26.65 -13.25
C ILE A 548 -11.37 26.80 -13.34
N THR A 549 -11.82 27.53 -14.36
CA THR A 549 -13.25 27.78 -14.61
C THR A 549 -13.96 26.55 -15.17
N GLN A 550 -15.29 26.53 -15.18
CA GLN A 550 -16.09 25.48 -15.80
C GLN A 550 -15.70 25.18 -17.26
N ALA A 551 -15.33 26.22 -18.02
CA ALA A 551 -14.85 26.10 -19.39
C ALA A 551 -13.40 25.58 -19.51
N GLY A 552 -12.73 25.30 -18.38
CA GLY A 552 -11.36 24.84 -18.34
C GLY A 552 -10.31 25.94 -18.54
N LYS A 553 -10.70 27.22 -18.49
CA LYS A 553 -9.75 28.35 -18.57
C LYS A 553 -8.98 28.46 -17.24
N PRO A 554 -7.63 28.39 -17.25
CA PRO A 554 -6.82 28.60 -16.05
C PRO A 554 -6.51 30.08 -15.81
N ILE A 555 -6.36 30.45 -14.54
CA ILE A 555 -5.97 31.78 -14.09
C ILE A 555 -5.00 31.63 -12.94
N PHE A 556 -3.91 32.40 -12.97
CA PHE A 556 -2.93 32.42 -11.89
C PHE A 556 -2.98 33.76 -11.16
N VAL A 557 -3.16 33.68 -9.84
CA VAL A 557 -3.25 34.84 -8.96
C VAL A 557 -2.13 34.72 -7.92
N PRO A 558 -0.99 35.41 -8.10
CA PRO A 558 0.00 35.52 -7.03
C PRO A 558 -0.63 36.33 -5.89
N LEU A 559 -0.32 35.91 -4.67
CA LEU A 559 -0.78 36.54 -3.44
C LEU A 559 0.42 37.18 -2.75
N GLY A 560 0.24 38.33 -2.10
CA GLY A 560 1.28 38.88 -1.22
C GLY A 560 1.39 38.06 0.05
N ASP A 561 2.61 37.87 0.56
CA ASP A 561 2.92 37.04 1.75
C ASP A 561 2.08 37.42 2.98
N ASP A 562 1.81 38.72 3.19
CA ASP A 562 1.11 39.22 4.39
C ASP A 562 -0.43 39.27 4.23
N GLU A 563 -0.95 39.47 3.00
CA GLU A 563 -2.35 39.86 2.82
C GLU A 563 -3.34 38.72 3.07
N ILE A 564 -3.02 37.50 2.63
CA ILE A 564 -3.90 36.34 2.82
C ILE A 564 -3.62 35.56 4.08
N ALA A 565 -2.37 35.55 4.56
CA ALA A 565 -2.07 35.05 5.88
C ALA A 565 -2.84 35.85 6.94
N GLU A 566 -2.89 37.18 6.81
CA GLU A 566 -3.65 38.03 7.72
C GLU A 566 -5.17 37.91 7.49
N ALA A 567 -5.66 37.83 6.24
CA ALA A 567 -7.08 37.57 5.98
C ALA A 567 -7.54 36.21 6.55
N ARG A 568 -6.74 35.15 6.36
CA ARG A 568 -6.97 33.81 6.95
C ARG A 568 -7.05 33.90 8.46
N LYS A 569 -6.06 34.53 9.09
CA LYS A 569 -5.98 34.70 10.54
C LYS A 569 -7.16 35.51 11.08
N GLN A 570 -7.52 36.61 10.42
CA GLN A 570 -8.63 37.48 10.82
C GLN A 570 -9.99 36.76 10.72
N MET A 571 -10.24 36.03 9.64
CA MET A 571 -11.49 35.27 9.46
C MET A 571 -11.58 34.10 10.45
N LEU A 572 -10.49 33.37 10.67
CA LEU A 572 -10.44 32.31 11.69
C LEU A 572 -10.63 32.87 13.11
N PHE A 573 -10.04 34.01 13.43
CA PHE A 573 -10.21 34.68 14.72
C PHE A 573 -11.66 35.13 14.94
N THR A 574 -12.28 35.70 13.91
CA THR A 574 -13.70 36.11 13.95
C THR A 574 -14.59 34.89 14.17
N LEU A 575 -14.39 33.82 13.39
CA LEU A 575 -15.10 32.56 13.57
C LEU A 575 -14.85 31.93 14.94
N GLN A 576 -13.65 32.04 15.51
CA GLN A 576 -13.36 31.51 16.84
C GLN A 576 -14.19 32.25 17.89
N SER A 577 -14.22 33.58 17.79
CA SER A 577 -15.01 34.45 18.66
C SER A 577 -16.52 34.16 18.58
N ALA A 578 -16.99 33.62 17.44
CA ALA A 578 -18.37 33.17 17.25
C ALA A 578 -18.77 31.97 18.08
N VAL A 579 -17.85 31.01 18.17
CA VAL A 579 -18.14 29.65 18.62
C VAL A 579 -17.80 29.49 20.10
N ASP A 580 -16.83 30.26 20.59
CA ASP A 580 -16.39 30.23 22.00
C ASP A 580 -17.11 31.21 22.92
N ASN A 581 -17.88 32.18 22.40
CA ASN A 581 -18.54 33.20 23.22
C ASN A 581 -20.07 33.06 23.20
N ASP A 582 -20.62 32.61 24.31
CA ASP A 582 -22.05 32.30 24.50
C ASP A 582 -22.95 33.53 24.43
N ASP A 583 -22.43 34.68 24.87
CA ASP A 583 -23.17 35.95 24.92
C ASP A 583 -23.05 36.73 23.60
N ALA A 584 -22.27 36.23 22.64
CA ALA A 584 -22.09 36.91 21.36
C ALA A 584 -23.35 36.76 20.50
N ASP A 585 -24.01 37.89 20.23
CA ASP A 585 -25.09 37.94 19.25
C ASP A 585 -24.56 37.45 17.88
N LEU A 586 -25.22 36.42 17.34
CA LEU A 586 -24.90 35.82 16.04
C LEU A 586 -24.93 36.87 14.92
N ALA A 587 -25.78 37.90 15.03
CA ALA A 587 -25.93 38.91 13.98
C ALA A 587 -24.65 39.76 13.74
N PRO A 588 -24.08 40.46 14.74
CA PRO A 588 -22.80 41.17 14.61
C PRO A 588 -21.65 40.31 14.08
N LEU A 589 -21.57 39.06 14.53
CA LEU A 589 -20.54 38.16 14.07
C LEU A 589 -20.69 37.81 12.59
N MET A 590 -21.88 37.35 12.18
CA MET A 590 -22.13 37.02 10.78
C MET A 590 -21.90 38.25 9.90
N MET A 591 -22.15 39.44 10.44
CA MET A 591 -21.86 40.69 9.77
C MET A 591 -20.36 40.92 9.54
N ASP A 592 -19.52 40.65 10.56
CA ASP A 592 -18.06 40.74 10.44
C ASP A 592 -17.53 39.70 9.44
N LEU A 593 -17.98 38.44 9.53
CA LEU A 593 -17.61 37.38 8.57
C LEU A 593 -18.07 37.70 7.15
N ALA A 594 -19.28 38.25 6.98
CA ALA A 594 -19.78 38.65 5.66
C ALA A 594 -18.96 39.79 5.08
N ASN A 595 -18.55 40.75 5.91
CA ASN A 595 -17.71 41.86 5.48
C ASN A 595 -16.34 41.36 4.98
N ASP A 596 -15.64 40.58 5.79
CA ASP A 596 -14.32 40.04 5.42
C ASP A 596 -14.43 39.09 4.21
N GLY A 597 -15.45 38.26 4.20
CA GLY A 597 -15.77 37.34 3.12
C GLY A 597 -16.08 38.04 1.80
N ALA A 598 -16.79 39.16 1.82
CA ALA A 598 -17.07 39.95 0.62
C ALA A 598 -15.83 40.69 0.09
N LEU A 599 -14.95 41.16 0.99
CA LEU A 599 -13.67 41.74 0.59
C LEU A 599 -12.79 40.71 -0.12
N LEU A 600 -12.67 39.51 0.46
CA LEU A 600 -11.93 38.41 -0.15
C LEU A 600 -12.57 37.96 -1.47
N GLN A 601 -13.91 37.81 -1.51
CA GLN A 601 -14.60 37.43 -2.75
C GLN A 601 -14.43 38.50 -3.83
N ARG A 602 -14.51 39.79 -3.49
CA ARG A 602 -14.27 40.87 -4.45
C ARG A 602 -12.87 40.82 -5.02
N PHE A 603 -11.85 40.55 -4.19
CA PHE A 603 -10.48 40.36 -4.66
C PHE A 603 -10.38 39.22 -5.69
N LEU A 604 -11.08 38.10 -5.47
CA LEU A 604 -11.13 36.99 -6.42
C LEU A 604 -11.91 37.34 -7.70
N ILE A 605 -13.07 38.00 -7.59
CA ILE A 605 -13.92 38.40 -8.73
C ILE A 605 -13.20 39.42 -9.63
N GLU A 606 -12.41 40.33 -9.05
CA GLU A 606 -11.58 41.27 -9.83
C GLU A 606 -10.58 40.55 -10.74
N ARG A 607 -10.22 39.29 -10.43
CA ARG A 607 -9.35 38.44 -11.25
C ARG A 607 -10.10 37.44 -12.13
N GLU A 608 -11.28 36.99 -11.72
CA GLU A 608 -12.19 36.18 -12.54
C GLU A 608 -13.63 36.72 -12.49
N PRO A 609 -14.01 37.57 -13.45
CA PRO A 609 -15.34 38.18 -13.49
C PRO A 609 -16.51 37.20 -13.66
N GLN A 610 -16.26 35.96 -14.10
CA GLN A 610 -17.27 34.91 -14.29
C GLN A 610 -17.42 33.99 -13.06
N TRP A 611 -17.09 34.48 -11.86
CA TRP A 611 -17.31 33.75 -10.62
C TRP A 611 -18.77 33.28 -10.48
N PRO A 612 -19.05 32.00 -10.15
CA PRO A 612 -20.40 31.39 -10.22
C PRO A 612 -21.37 31.82 -9.10
N GLY A 613 -21.05 32.87 -8.35
CA GLY A 613 -21.79 33.30 -7.16
C GLY A 613 -21.60 32.35 -5.97
N ASN A 614 -22.64 32.16 -5.17
CA ASN A 614 -22.63 31.42 -3.91
C ASN A 614 -23.51 30.16 -3.88
N GLU A 615 -24.24 29.86 -4.96
CA GLU A 615 -25.07 28.64 -5.10
C GLU A 615 -24.36 27.53 -5.90
N GLY A 616 -23.10 27.75 -6.31
CA GLY A 616 -22.33 26.83 -7.14
C GLY A 616 -21.72 25.64 -6.39
N CYS A 617 -21.20 24.69 -7.17
CA CYS A 617 -20.38 23.57 -6.72
C CYS A 617 -18.90 23.87 -6.99
N LEU A 618 -18.09 23.98 -5.94
CA LEU A 618 -16.68 24.33 -6.04
C LEU A 618 -15.78 23.23 -5.52
N GLN A 619 -14.62 23.06 -6.16
CA GLN A 619 -13.54 22.24 -5.64
C GLN A 619 -12.43 23.13 -5.09
N LEU A 620 -12.00 22.87 -3.87
CA LEU A 620 -10.86 23.50 -3.24
C LEU A 620 -9.79 22.43 -2.95
N VAL A 621 -8.61 22.63 -3.51
CA VAL A 621 -7.40 21.86 -3.22
C VAL A 621 -6.43 22.79 -2.49
N SER A 622 -6.06 22.46 -1.25
CA SER A 622 -5.12 23.28 -0.47
C SER A 622 -4.05 22.42 0.20
N GLN A 623 -2.92 23.02 0.55
CA GLN A 623 -2.02 22.39 1.52
C GLN A 623 -2.75 22.29 2.87
N ASP A 624 -2.44 21.27 3.64
CA ASP A 624 -3.18 20.93 4.87
C ASP A 624 -3.01 21.94 6.02
N HIS A 625 -1.87 22.63 6.07
CA HIS A 625 -1.58 23.75 6.94
C HIS A 625 -1.97 25.12 6.33
N ALA A 626 -2.37 25.14 5.05
CA ALA A 626 -2.73 26.35 4.32
C ALA A 626 -4.25 26.51 4.19
N PHE A 627 -4.97 26.55 5.32
CA PHE A 627 -6.43 26.63 5.31
C PHE A 627 -6.94 27.85 4.53
N PHE A 628 -7.72 27.62 3.48
CA PHE A 628 -8.40 28.69 2.75
C PHE A 628 -9.88 28.78 3.17
N PRO A 629 -10.36 29.94 3.67
CA PRO A 629 -11.69 30.14 4.26
C PRO A 629 -12.81 30.30 3.21
N ILE A 630 -12.90 29.39 2.24
CA ILE A 630 -13.82 29.52 1.09
C ILE A 630 -15.29 29.50 1.51
N GLU A 631 -15.64 28.84 2.61
CA GLU A 631 -17.00 28.75 3.15
C GLU A 631 -17.59 30.13 3.49
N TYR A 632 -16.74 31.10 3.81
CA TYR A 632 -17.15 32.41 4.29
C TYR A 632 -17.17 33.48 3.20
N LEU A 633 -16.84 33.15 1.95
CA LEU A 633 -17.06 34.06 0.84
C LEU A 633 -18.53 34.48 0.79
N TYR A 634 -18.78 35.78 0.71
CA TYR A 634 -20.12 36.35 0.87
C TYR A 634 -20.56 37.12 -0.37
N ASP A 635 -21.51 36.53 -1.09
CA ASP A 635 -22.17 37.16 -2.22
C ASP A 635 -23.44 37.85 -1.73
N GLY A 636 -23.38 39.18 -1.65
CA GLY A 636 -24.56 39.99 -1.46
C GLY A 636 -24.28 41.40 -0.97
N PRO A 637 -25.30 42.26 -1.01
CA PRO A 637 -25.21 43.57 -0.37
C PRO A 637 -25.04 43.39 1.14
N ILE A 638 -23.98 44.01 1.66
CA ILE A 638 -23.71 44.08 3.09
C ILE A 638 -24.46 45.30 3.68
N PRO A 639 -25.15 45.13 4.81
CA PRO A 639 -25.74 46.26 5.54
C PRO A 639 -24.73 47.35 5.91
N ARG A 640 -25.19 48.60 6.08
CA ARG A 640 -24.28 49.70 6.47
C ARG A 640 -23.89 49.68 7.96
N SER A 641 -24.76 49.10 8.79
CA SER A 641 -24.56 49.05 10.24
C SER A 641 -24.02 47.68 10.63
N ARG A 642 -22.95 47.65 11.44
CA ARG A 642 -22.46 46.41 12.08
C ARG A 642 -23.51 45.75 12.99
N LYS A 643 -24.48 46.55 13.47
CA LYS A 643 -25.59 46.09 14.34
C LYS A 643 -26.85 45.72 13.54
N ALA A 644 -26.74 45.56 12.22
CA ALA A 644 -27.87 45.15 11.40
C ALA A 644 -28.36 43.75 11.84
N PRO A 645 -29.68 43.55 12.03
CA PRO A 645 -30.19 42.24 12.40
C PRO A 645 -30.07 41.26 11.22
N LEU A 646 -30.12 39.96 11.52
CA LEU A 646 -30.28 38.94 10.49
C LEU A 646 -31.65 39.07 9.81
N CYS A 647 -31.68 38.72 8.53
CA CYS A 647 -32.89 38.75 7.70
C CYS A 647 -34.09 38.10 8.40
N SER A 648 -35.22 38.81 8.46
CA SER A 648 -36.45 38.33 9.09
C SER A 648 -37.05 37.10 8.38
N GLN A 649 -36.78 36.92 7.09
CA GLN A 649 -37.21 35.77 6.30
C GLN A 649 -36.18 34.62 6.26
N ARG A 650 -35.06 34.73 6.99
CA ARG A 650 -33.95 33.77 6.91
C ARG A 650 -34.38 32.32 7.13
N VAL A 651 -35.30 32.06 8.07
CA VAL A 651 -35.72 30.70 8.42
C VAL A 651 -36.34 29.99 7.22
N THR A 652 -37.18 30.69 6.46
CA THR A 652 -37.82 30.13 5.25
C THR A 652 -36.77 29.83 4.18
N CYS A 653 -35.86 30.77 3.90
CA CYS A 653 -34.82 30.59 2.89
C CYS A 653 -33.82 29.49 3.26
N LEU A 654 -33.39 29.43 4.53
CA LEU A 654 -32.48 28.39 5.03
C LEU A 654 -33.13 26.99 4.94
N LYS A 655 -34.43 26.85 5.24
CA LYS A 655 -35.16 25.58 5.07
C LYS A 655 -35.24 25.15 3.61
N ARG A 656 -35.47 26.11 2.71
CA ARG A 656 -35.52 25.84 1.27
C ARG A 656 -34.14 25.56 0.66
N GLY A 657 -33.09 26.13 1.24
CA GLY A 657 -31.74 26.06 0.70
C GLY A 657 -31.43 27.09 -0.39
N SER A 658 -32.33 28.05 -0.64
CA SER A 658 -32.11 29.13 -1.62
C SER A 658 -32.73 30.45 -1.16
N ALA A 659 -32.07 31.56 -1.51
CA ALA A 659 -32.61 32.90 -1.28
C ALA A 659 -33.78 33.20 -2.23
N GLU A 660 -34.68 34.12 -1.86
CA GLU A 660 -35.70 34.61 -2.79
C GLU A 660 -35.05 35.41 -3.94
N PRO A 661 -35.32 35.06 -5.22
CA PRO A 661 -34.85 35.84 -6.35
C PRO A 661 -35.33 37.30 -6.24
N GLY A 662 -34.40 38.25 -6.37
CA GLY A 662 -34.73 39.66 -6.27
C GLY A 662 -35.23 40.12 -4.89
N CYS A 663 -34.93 39.42 -3.80
CA CYS A 663 -35.38 39.78 -2.45
C CYS A 663 -35.22 41.28 -2.10
N GLU A 664 -36.33 41.97 -1.82
CA GLU A 664 -36.34 43.39 -1.44
C GLU A 664 -35.59 43.66 -0.13
N ILE A 665 -35.64 42.73 0.84
CA ILE A 665 -34.91 42.85 2.11
C ILE A 665 -33.40 42.88 1.87
N ARG A 666 -32.90 42.00 0.99
CA ARG A 666 -31.48 41.96 0.60
C ARG A 666 -31.12 43.26 -0.13
N ARG A 667 -31.97 43.74 -1.06
CA ARG A 667 -31.74 45.00 -1.78
C ARG A 667 -31.70 46.24 -0.88
N ALA A 668 -32.52 46.29 0.17
CA ALA A 668 -32.58 47.43 1.11
C ALA A 668 -31.28 47.63 1.92
N ARG A 669 -30.46 46.57 2.10
CA ARG A 669 -29.21 46.61 2.88
C ARG A 669 -29.40 47.02 4.34
N GLU A 670 -30.54 46.68 4.92
CA GLU A 670 -30.86 46.94 6.33
C GLU A 670 -30.68 45.70 7.20
N GLN A 671 -30.71 44.51 6.60
CA GLN A 671 -30.60 43.22 7.28
C GLN A 671 -29.62 42.32 6.54
N LEU A 672 -28.86 41.51 7.28
CA LEU A 672 -27.90 40.57 6.69
C LEU A 672 -28.60 39.28 6.25
N CYS A 673 -28.34 38.81 5.03
CA CYS A 673 -28.90 37.56 4.54
C CYS A 673 -27.91 36.40 4.68
N PRO A 674 -28.15 35.40 5.55
CA PRO A 674 -27.26 34.25 5.70
C PRO A 674 -27.02 33.48 4.40
N MET A 675 -28.00 33.45 3.49
CA MET A 675 -27.86 32.80 2.18
C MET A 675 -26.83 33.48 1.26
N GLY A 676 -26.18 34.57 1.69
CA GLY A 676 -25.05 35.17 1.00
C GLY A 676 -23.76 34.34 1.09
N PHE A 677 -23.58 33.54 2.14
CA PHE A 677 -22.36 32.75 2.32
C PHE A 677 -22.31 31.52 1.41
N LEU A 678 -21.15 31.29 0.77
CA LEU A 678 -20.92 30.13 -0.08
C LEU A 678 -21.10 28.81 0.68
N GLY A 679 -20.60 28.72 1.92
CA GLY A 679 -20.72 27.52 2.73
C GLY A 679 -22.15 27.16 3.16
N ILE A 680 -23.11 28.09 2.99
CA ILE A 680 -24.53 27.90 3.33
C ILE A 680 -25.34 27.54 2.08
N SER A 681 -25.06 28.21 0.97
CA SER A 681 -25.86 28.11 -0.26
C SER A 681 -25.29 27.13 -1.29
N GLY A 682 -23.97 26.98 -1.33
CA GLY A 682 -23.26 26.15 -2.30
C GLY A 682 -22.81 24.80 -1.76
N ILE A 683 -22.05 24.09 -2.60
CA ILE A 683 -21.40 22.80 -2.27
C ILE A 683 -19.89 22.99 -2.44
N ILE A 684 -19.11 22.54 -1.45
CA ILE A 684 -17.64 22.65 -1.47
C ILE A 684 -17.05 21.25 -1.32
N GLU A 685 -16.30 20.80 -2.32
CA GLU A 685 -15.40 19.65 -2.23
C GLU A 685 -14.03 20.14 -1.77
N ARG A 686 -13.53 19.63 -0.64
CA ARG A 686 -12.24 20.09 -0.07
C ARG A 686 -11.25 18.94 -0.01
N HIS A 687 -10.15 19.08 -0.73
CA HIS A 687 -9.00 18.18 -0.65
C HIS A 687 -7.80 18.89 -0.04
N THR A 688 -7.13 18.18 0.88
CA THR A 688 -5.87 18.62 1.47
C THR A 688 -4.73 17.69 1.07
N TRP A 689 -3.52 18.25 1.02
CA TRP A 689 -2.28 17.49 0.78
C TRP A 689 -1.12 18.03 1.62
N THR A 690 -0.10 17.20 1.81
CA THR A 690 1.08 17.53 2.62
C THR A 690 2.31 17.70 1.72
N PRO A 691 3.02 18.84 1.77
CA PRO A 691 4.28 19.00 1.06
C PRO A 691 5.34 17.98 1.46
N GLY A 692 6.09 17.46 0.49
CA GLY A 692 7.16 16.48 0.73
C GLY A 692 6.67 15.06 1.02
N GLN A 693 5.37 14.86 1.24
CA GLN A 693 4.78 13.52 1.26
C GLN A 693 4.69 13.02 -0.18
N ALA A 694 5.35 11.89 -0.47
CA ALA A 694 5.18 11.24 -1.78
C ALA A 694 3.69 10.91 -1.96
N PRO A 695 3.07 11.29 -3.08
CA PRO A 695 1.67 10.97 -3.31
C PRO A 695 1.53 9.45 -3.39
N ASN A 696 0.47 8.94 -2.77
CA ASN A 696 0.17 7.52 -2.81
C ASN A 696 -0.46 7.15 -4.15
N LEU A 697 0.33 7.20 -5.24
CA LEU A 697 -0.07 6.85 -6.62
C LEU A 697 -0.70 5.45 -6.69
N TRP A 698 -0.24 4.57 -5.83
CA TRP A 698 -0.57 3.16 -5.94
C TRP A 698 -1.51 2.67 -4.86
N ASP A 699 -1.84 3.49 -3.87
CA ASP A 699 -2.83 3.07 -2.88
C ASP A 699 -4.14 2.88 -3.63
N ARG A 700 -4.53 1.62 -3.81
CA ARG A 700 -5.88 1.34 -4.28
C ARG A 700 -6.77 1.89 -3.18
N PRO A 701 -7.74 2.77 -3.48
CA PRO A 701 -8.88 2.89 -2.57
C PRO A 701 -9.39 1.46 -2.34
N PRO A 702 -9.43 0.94 -1.09
CA PRO A 702 -9.53 -0.50 -0.85
C PRO A 702 -10.53 -1.25 -1.74
N VAL A 703 -9.98 -2.32 -2.29
CA VAL A 703 -10.32 -3.09 -3.51
C VAL A 703 -11.73 -3.64 -3.60
N GLU A 704 -12.38 -3.87 -2.47
CA GLU A 704 -13.64 -4.60 -2.45
C GLU A 704 -14.76 -3.66 -2.11
N GLN A 705 -15.22 -2.86 -3.08
CA GLN A 705 -16.61 -2.43 -3.13
C GLN A 705 -16.86 -1.64 -4.42
N ARG A 706 -17.64 -2.25 -5.32
CA ARG A 706 -18.43 -1.52 -6.32
C ARG A 706 -19.42 -0.51 -5.70
N GLY A 707 -19.42 -0.34 -4.36
CA GLY A 707 -20.22 0.58 -3.57
C GLY A 707 -19.40 1.50 -2.64
N ARG A 708 -18.28 2.08 -3.08
CA ARG A 708 -17.54 3.10 -2.30
C ARG A 708 -17.98 4.52 -2.57
N HIS A 709 -18.40 4.79 -3.79
CA HIS A 709 -19.01 6.06 -4.17
C HIS A 709 -20.48 6.14 -3.76
N ARG A 710 -21.00 5.06 -3.21
CA ARG A 710 -22.34 4.95 -2.64
C ARG A 710 -22.26 4.21 -1.32
N ILE A 711 -22.45 4.89 -0.20
CA ILE A 711 -22.58 4.23 1.10
C ILE A 711 -24.07 3.97 1.34
N ASP A 712 -24.46 2.71 1.26
CA ASP A 712 -25.84 2.23 1.48
C ASP A 712 -26.09 1.75 2.92
N ASP A 713 -25.04 1.72 3.75
CA ASP A 713 -25.12 1.41 5.18
C ASP A 713 -24.10 2.21 6.01
N LEU A 714 -24.62 2.97 6.98
CA LEU A 714 -23.85 3.63 8.03
C LEU A 714 -24.29 3.17 9.44
N SER A 715 -24.91 2.00 9.55
CA SER A 715 -25.49 1.50 10.80
C SER A 715 -24.45 1.10 11.85
N LYS A 716 -23.26 0.68 11.42
CA LYS A 716 -22.15 0.30 12.31
C LYS A 716 -21.32 1.52 12.65
N VAL A 717 -21.51 2.01 13.87
CA VAL A 717 -20.83 3.21 14.38
C VAL A 717 -20.01 2.84 15.61
N VAL A 718 -18.74 3.24 15.63
CA VAL A 718 -17.93 3.23 16.86
C VAL A 718 -17.79 4.68 17.34
N PHE A 719 -18.06 4.88 18.63
CA PHE A 719 -18.17 6.20 19.25
C PHE A 719 -17.16 6.36 20.38
N THR A 720 -16.39 7.44 20.35
CA THR A 720 -15.48 7.85 21.42
C THR A 720 -15.68 9.32 21.73
N ALA A 721 -15.53 9.70 22.99
CA ALA A 721 -15.65 11.09 23.40
C ALA A 721 -14.90 11.38 24.71
N SER A 722 -14.29 12.56 24.81
CA SER A 722 -13.78 13.11 26.06
C SER A 722 -14.90 13.45 27.03
N ASP A 723 -14.71 13.16 28.33
CA ASP A 723 -15.62 13.53 29.43
C ASP A 723 -15.83 15.05 29.49
N ARG A 724 -14.82 15.83 29.09
CA ARG A 724 -14.90 17.30 29.00
C ARG A 724 -15.98 17.80 28.06
N ALA A 725 -16.44 16.99 27.12
CA ALA A 725 -17.54 17.35 26.25
C ALA A 725 -18.87 17.56 27.01
N ASP A 726 -19.02 16.98 28.22
CA ASP A 726 -20.15 17.18 29.11
C ASP A 726 -19.86 18.19 30.26
N GLU A 727 -18.70 18.87 30.27
CA GLU A 727 -18.36 19.89 31.28
C GLU A 727 -19.02 21.25 30.98
N PHE A 728 -20.34 21.31 31.08
CA PHE A 728 -21.14 22.53 30.95
C PHE A 728 -22.44 22.42 31.76
N TRP A 729 -23.05 23.54 32.15
CA TRP A 729 -24.32 23.54 32.88
C TRP A 729 -25.50 23.52 31.92
N ASP A 730 -26.59 22.85 32.28
CA ASP A 730 -27.80 22.81 31.45
C ASP A 730 -28.38 24.23 31.21
N GLY A 731 -28.19 25.14 32.17
CA GLY A 731 -28.61 26.55 32.06
C GLY A 731 -27.83 27.36 31.03
N ASP A 732 -26.66 26.88 30.61
CA ASP A 732 -25.81 27.53 29.58
C ASP A 732 -26.28 27.16 28.15
N VAL A 733 -27.34 26.36 28.02
CA VAL A 733 -27.87 25.90 26.74
C VAL A 733 -29.27 26.48 26.52
N GLU A 734 -29.39 27.43 25.59
CA GLU A 734 -30.70 27.99 25.22
C GLU A 734 -31.59 27.00 24.43
N GLN A 735 -30.97 25.96 23.86
CA GLN A 735 -31.64 24.94 23.04
C GLN A 735 -31.63 23.55 23.71
N GLU A 736 -31.85 22.48 22.93
CA GLU A 736 -31.81 21.11 23.44
C GLU A 736 -30.43 20.78 24.04
N VAL A 737 -30.40 20.40 25.32
CA VAL A 737 -29.21 19.87 26.00
C VAL A 737 -28.88 18.48 25.46
N VAL A 738 -27.70 18.35 24.85
CA VAL A 738 -27.20 17.06 24.34
C VAL A 738 -26.00 16.62 25.15
N ARG A 739 -26.17 15.57 25.95
CA ARG A 739 -25.10 14.90 26.70
C ARG A 739 -24.54 13.71 25.93
N LEU A 740 -23.36 13.22 26.29
CA LEU A 740 -22.77 12.02 25.66
C LEU A 740 -23.73 10.81 25.67
N GLN A 741 -24.44 10.60 26.79
CA GLN A 741 -25.46 9.54 26.91
C GLN A 741 -26.64 9.71 25.93
N THR A 742 -26.95 10.96 25.54
CA THR A 742 -27.98 11.25 24.53
C THR A 742 -27.53 10.74 23.15
N ILE A 743 -26.24 10.85 22.85
CA ILE A 743 -25.63 10.36 21.61
C ILE A 743 -25.65 8.83 21.58
N GLU A 744 -25.22 8.18 22.67
CA GLU A 744 -25.27 6.73 22.84
C GLU A 744 -26.67 6.17 22.57
N LYS A 745 -27.68 6.77 23.20
CA LYS A 745 -29.09 6.38 23.02
C LYS A 745 -29.59 6.64 21.60
N ALA A 746 -29.27 7.80 21.02
CA ALA A 746 -29.74 8.18 19.69
C ALA A 746 -29.15 7.30 18.58
N LEU A 747 -27.92 6.82 18.75
CA LEU A 747 -27.23 5.99 17.77
C LEU A 747 -27.26 4.49 18.13
N ALA A 748 -27.76 4.11 19.30
CA ALA A 748 -27.73 2.75 19.83
C ALA A 748 -26.30 2.18 19.90
N VAL A 749 -25.36 2.99 20.40
CA VAL A 749 -23.95 2.65 20.56
C VAL A 749 -23.50 2.87 21.99
N LYS A 750 -22.39 2.25 22.38
CA LYS A 750 -21.70 2.55 23.64
C LYS A 750 -20.44 3.35 23.35
N ARG A 751 -20.17 4.35 24.20
CA ARG A 751 -18.93 5.11 24.17
C ARG A 751 -17.76 4.22 24.56
N VAL A 752 -16.69 4.31 23.79
CA VAL A 752 -15.39 3.73 24.10
C VAL A 752 -14.53 4.81 24.78
N ALA A 753 -14.00 4.52 25.96
CA ALA A 753 -13.35 5.52 26.82
C ALA A 753 -11.81 5.53 26.71
N THR A 754 -11.20 4.54 26.06
CA THR A 754 -9.74 4.42 25.92
C THR A 754 -9.36 4.15 24.46
N TRP A 755 -8.15 4.52 24.07
CA TRP A 755 -7.60 4.24 22.73
C TRP A 755 -7.29 2.76 22.52
N GLU A 756 -6.95 2.02 23.58
CA GLU A 756 -6.74 0.56 23.52
C GLU A 756 -8.06 -0.19 23.23
N ASP A 757 -9.13 0.16 23.95
CA ASP A 757 -10.46 -0.40 23.70
C ASP A 757 -10.98 0.05 22.33
N TRP A 758 -10.63 1.25 21.88
CA TRP A 758 -10.98 1.77 20.56
C TRP A 758 -10.43 0.87 19.46
N ILE A 759 -9.13 0.59 19.47
CA ILE A 759 -8.50 -0.30 18.49
C ILE A 759 -9.15 -1.69 18.52
N SER A 760 -9.33 -2.25 19.73
CA SER A 760 -9.97 -3.55 19.92
C SER A 760 -11.39 -3.59 19.33
N ARG A 761 -12.14 -2.49 19.44
CA ARG A 761 -13.49 -2.37 18.90
C ARG A 761 -13.50 -2.28 17.37
N LEU A 762 -12.56 -1.55 16.79
CA LEU A 762 -12.45 -1.43 15.33
C LEU A 762 -12.17 -2.78 14.68
N GLU A 763 -11.26 -3.57 15.25
CA GLU A 763 -10.94 -4.92 14.78
C GLU A 763 -12.15 -5.85 14.86
N LEU A 764 -12.95 -5.75 15.93
CA LEU A 764 -14.11 -6.61 16.14
C LEU A 764 -15.31 -6.25 15.24
N GLU A 765 -15.57 -4.96 15.02
CA GLU A 765 -16.83 -4.51 14.42
C GLU A 765 -16.74 -4.10 12.95
N SER A 766 -15.55 -3.72 12.47
CA SER A 766 -15.34 -3.18 11.12
C SER A 766 -16.38 -2.09 10.77
N PRO A 767 -16.37 -0.95 11.49
CA PRO A 767 -17.43 0.05 11.37
C PRO A 767 -17.41 0.80 10.03
N SER A 768 -18.61 1.24 9.62
CA SER A 768 -18.83 2.07 8.44
C SER A 768 -18.74 3.57 8.76
N MET A 769 -18.82 3.95 10.04
CA MET A 769 -18.69 5.33 10.51
C MET A 769 -17.96 5.40 11.86
N LEU A 770 -17.05 6.36 11.99
CA LEU A 770 -16.42 6.71 13.27
C LEU A 770 -16.98 8.04 13.76
N LEU A 771 -17.34 8.09 15.04
CA LEU A 771 -17.77 9.30 15.72
C LEU A 771 -16.80 9.61 16.87
N MET A 772 -16.10 10.72 16.77
CA MET A 772 -15.06 11.13 17.71
C MET A 772 -15.36 12.55 18.20
N ILE A 773 -15.62 12.70 19.50
CA ILE A 773 -15.75 14.01 20.15
C ILE A 773 -14.52 14.23 21.03
N LEU A 774 -13.51 14.90 20.48
CA LEU A 774 -12.17 14.90 21.04
C LEU A 774 -11.84 16.22 21.72
N HIS A 775 -11.13 16.16 22.84
CA HIS A 775 -10.37 17.32 23.30
C HIS A 775 -8.99 17.27 22.64
N LYS A 776 -8.56 18.39 22.05
CA LYS A 776 -7.24 18.54 21.44
C LYS A 776 -6.47 19.57 22.23
N ASP A 777 -5.31 19.17 22.73
CA ASP A 777 -4.30 20.08 23.28
C ASP A 777 -3.00 19.91 22.49
N ARG A 778 -2.65 20.95 21.72
CA ARG A 778 -1.54 20.93 20.76
C ARG A 778 -1.64 19.71 19.82
N ASN A 779 -0.69 18.79 19.94
CA ASN A 779 -0.59 17.57 19.13
C ASN A 779 -1.07 16.31 19.86
N TRP A 780 -1.87 16.46 20.92
CA TRP A 780 -2.45 15.35 21.68
C TRP A 780 -3.98 15.39 21.60
N LEU A 781 -4.57 14.21 21.40
CA LEU A 781 -6.00 13.97 21.41
C LEU A 781 -6.37 13.23 22.67
N TYR A 782 -7.45 13.65 23.33
CA TYR A 782 -7.93 13.06 24.56
C TYR A 782 -9.34 12.50 24.39
N THR A 783 -9.57 11.33 24.97
CA THR A 783 -10.89 10.69 25.09
C THR A 783 -11.10 10.14 26.51
N GLY A 784 -12.34 9.78 26.84
CA GLY A 784 -12.72 9.40 28.20
C GLY A 784 -12.34 10.48 29.20
N ALA A 785 -11.84 10.08 30.37
CA ALA A 785 -11.41 11.02 31.40
C ALA A 785 -10.23 11.88 30.90
N GLU A 786 -9.11 11.26 30.52
CA GLU A 786 -7.89 11.95 30.05
C GLU A 786 -6.99 10.98 29.24
N ASP A 787 -7.54 9.96 28.59
CA ASP A 787 -6.71 9.00 27.84
C ASP A 787 -6.20 9.63 26.54
N SER A 788 -4.88 9.67 26.38
CA SER A 788 -4.22 10.54 25.39
C SER A 788 -3.57 9.77 24.24
N LEU A 789 -3.68 10.32 23.04
CA LEU A 789 -3.05 9.82 21.83
C LEU A 789 -2.35 10.96 21.10
N SER A 790 -1.08 10.80 20.80
CA SER A 790 -0.34 11.74 19.96
C SER A 790 -0.89 11.70 18.53
N LEU A 791 -1.07 12.86 17.90
CA LEU A 791 -1.46 12.97 16.48
C LEU A 791 -0.51 12.15 15.58
N GLY A 792 0.79 12.16 15.87
CA GLY A 792 1.79 11.38 15.13
C GLY A 792 1.74 9.88 15.41
N GLY A 793 1.01 9.44 16.43
CA GLY A 793 0.78 8.03 16.76
C GLY A 793 -0.46 7.43 16.09
N ILE A 794 -1.30 8.26 15.45
CA ILE A 794 -2.47 7.78 14.70
C ILE A 794 -1.99 6.97 13.50
N SER A 795 -2.65 5.84 13.28
CA SER A 795 -2.32 4.87 12.24
C SER A 795 -3.59 4.24 11.67
N GLU A 796 -3.44 3.37 10.67
CA GLU A 796 -4.53 2.59 10.08
C GLU A 796 -5.36 1.83 11.13
N GLN A 797 -4.74 1.39 12.24
CA GLN A 797 -5.42 0.71 13.36
C GLN A 797 -6.44 1.61 14.08
N HIS A 798 -6.26 2.93 14.04
CA HIS A 798 -7.15 3.89 14.68
C HIS A 798 -8.34 4.29 13.77
N VAL A 799 -8.30 3.95 12.48
CA VAL A 799 -9.38 4.20 11.52
C VAL A 799 -10.13 2.91 11.16
N GLY A 800 -9.45 1.76 11.17
CA GLY A 800 -10.08 0.46 10.94
C GLY A 800 -10.74 0.32 9.56
N GLY A 801 -10.33 1.13 8.58
CA GLY A 801 -10.91 1.16 7.23
C GLY A 801 -12.28 1.83 7.10
N ALA A 802 -12.77 2.51 8.14
CA ALA A 802 -14.04 3.22 8.08
C ALA A 802 -14.02 4.34 7.01
N PRO A 803 -14.97 4.36 6.06
CA PRO A 803 -14.97 5.34 4.97
C PRO A 803 -15.34 6.76 5.44
N LEU A 804 -16.09 6.89 6.54
CA LEU A 804 -16.60 8.16 7.05
C LEU A 804 -16.20 8.39 8.51
N VAL A 805 -15.59 9.53 8.79
CA VAL A 805 -15.21 9.93 10.15
C VAL A 805 -15.80 11.29 10.48
N ILE A 806 -16.45 11.39 11.63
CA ILE A 806 -16.87 12.64 12.24
C ILE A 806 -15.93 12.89 13.42
N ALA A 807 -15.04 13.87 13.30
CA ALA A 807 -14.06 14.24 14.32
C ALA A 807 -14.30 15.68 14.77
N VAL A 808 -15.18 15.86 15.75
CA VAL A 808 -15.58 17.18 16.25
C VAL A 808 -14.86 17.46 17.56
N GLY A 809 -14.18 18.59 17.62
CA GLY A 809 -13.36 18.99 18.77
C GLY A 809 -12.60 20.26 18.45
N CYS A 810 -11.98 20.86 19.46
CA CYS A 810 -11.34 22.15 19.30
C CYS A 810 -10.26 22.12 18.21
N SER A 811 -10.42 22.96 17.18
CA SER A 811 -9.46 23.15 16.08
C SER A 811 -8.99 21.82 15.46
N THR A 812 -9.92 20.87 15.36
CA THR A 812 -9.66 19.54 14.77
C THR A 812 -9.39 19.64 13.27
N GLY A 813 -10.03 20.58 12.58
CA GLY A 813 -9.86 20.84 11.14
C GLY A 813 -8.59 21.60 10.75
N LEU A 814 -7.79 22.07 11.72
CA LEU A 814 -6.57 22.84 11.48
C LEU A 814 -5.31 22.09 11.95
N GLY A 815 -4.23 22.21 11.17
CA GLY A 815 -2.88 21.79 11.54
C GLY A 815 -1.96 23.01 11.71
N GLU A 816 -1.13 23.00 12.75
CA GLU A 816 -0.10 24.03 12.96
C GLU A 816 1.19 23.73 12.20
N LEU A 817 1.40 22.46 11.84
CA LEU A 817 2.54 21.97 11.08
C LEU A 817 2.05 21.26 9.81
N PRO A 818 2.86 21.21 8.73
CA PRO A 818 2.56 20.38 7.58
C PRO A 818 2.33 18.92 8.00
N GLY A 819 1.25 18.32 7.50
CA GLY A 819 0.83 16.95 7.82
C GLY A 819 0.10 16.79 9.16
N SER A 820 -0.10 17.87 9.94
CA SER A 820 -0.57 17.75 11.34
C SER A 820 -2.08 18.00 11.51
N SER A 821 -2.82 18.25 10.44
CA SER A 821 -4.28 18.37 10.54
C SER A 821 -4.92 17.00 10.75
N LEU A 822 -5.87 16.89 11.69
CA LEU A 822 -6.53 15.62 11.97
C LEU A 822 -7.24 15.03 10.73
N PRO A 823 -7.92 15.83 9.88
CA PRO A 823 -8.45 15.34 8.62
C PRO A 823 -7.40 14.74 7.68
N ALA A 824 -6.23 15.37 7.52
CA ALA A 824 -5.17 14.82 6.67
C ALA A 824 -4.64 13.50 7.23
N ILE A 825 -4.41 13.42 8.54
CA ILE A 825 -3.92 12.20 9.20
C ILE A 825 -4.92 11.05 9.05
N LEU A 826 -6.20 11.29 9.33
CA LEU A 826 -7.26 10.27 9.23
C LEU A 826 -7.49 9.81 7.79
N ARG A 827 -7.42 10.72 6.81
CA ARG A 827 -7.50 10.37 5.38
C ARG A 827 -6.29 9.53 4.94
N ASN A 828 -5.09 9.90 5.38
CA ASN A 828 -3.87 9.11 5.16
C ASN A 828 -3.93 7.72 5.81
N CYS A 829 -4.79 7.54 6.83
CA CYS A 829 -5.06 6.26 7.49
C CYS A 829 -6.27 5.50 6.90
N GLY A 830 -6.84 5.98 5.78
CA GLY A 830 -7.86 5.24 5.00
C GLY A 830 -9.27 5.83 5.02
N ALA A 831 -9.53 6.92 5.74
CA ALA A 831 -10.83 7.58 5.71
C ALA A 831 -11.07 8.25 4.34
N SER A 832 -12.25 8.07 3.76
CA SER A 832 -12.61 8.71 2.48
C SER A 832 -13.10 10.14 2.69
N VAL A 833 -13.92 10.34 3.72
CA VAL A 833 -14.40 11.66 4.16
C VAL A 833 -14.19 11.82 5.66
N VAL A 834 -13.69 12.99 6.04
CA VAL A 834 -13.56 13.42 7.43
C VAL A 834 -14.31 14.73 7.62
N ILE A 835 -15.20 14.78 8.60
CA ILE A 835 -15.94 16.00 8.95
C ILE A 835 -15.38 16.50 10.28
N ALA A 836 -14.91 17.75 10.29
CA ALA A 836 -14.23 18.34 11.44
C ALA A 836 -14.66 19.79 11.69
N ALA A 837 -14.26 20.33 12.85
CA ALA A 837 -14.53 21.72 13.22
C ALA A 837 -13.27 22.59 13.00
N MET A 838 -13.45 23.75 12.38
CA MET A 838 -12.35 24.66 12.04
C MET A 838 -11.82 25.49 13.22
N THR A 839 -12.58 25.56 14.32
CA THR A 839 -12.29 26.40 15.48
C THR A 839 -12.40 25.60 16.77
N SER A 840 -12.00 26.18 17.90
CA SER A 840 -12.44 25.72 19.21
C SER A 840 -13.97 25.65 19.26
N VAL A 841 -14.43 24.62 19.98
CA VAL A 841 -15.82 24.20 20.06
C VAL A 841 -16.13 23.91 21.52
N LEU A 842 -17.18 24.54 22.03
CA LEU A 842 -17.73 24.22 23.35
C LEU A 842 -18.45 22.87 23.33
N GLY A 843 -18.27 22.08 24.39
CA GLY A 843 -18.74 20.69 24.49
C GLY A 843 -20.21 20.49 24.12
N ARG A 844 -21.10 21.38 24.61
CA ARG A 844 -22.54 21.37 24.28
C ARG A 844 -22.85 21.47 22.78
N HIS A 845 -22.05 22.25 22.03
CA HIS A 845 -22.23 22.39 20.58
C HIS A 845 -21.61 21.20 19.85
N ALA A 846 -20.44 20.71 20.29
CA ALA A 846 -19.85 19.49 19.75
C ALA A 846 -20.81 18.30 19.84
N ASN A 847 -21.38 18.05 21.03
CA ASN A 847 -22.28 16.94 21.28
C ASN A 847 -23.50 16.96 20.35
N ARG A 848 -24.14 18.13 20.23
CA ARG A 848 -25.31 18.31 19.37
C ARG A 848 -24.98 18.06 17.91
N VAL A 849 -23.95 18.73 17.39
CA VAL A 849 -23.55 18.60 15.97
C VAL A 849 -23.15 17.17 15.65
N ALA A 850 -22.33 16.54 16.50
CA ALA A 850 -21.91 15.16 16.35
C ALA A 850 -23.11 14.21 16.24
N ARG A 851 -24.10 14.36 17.14
CA ARG A 851 -25.33 13.57 17.12
C ARG A 851 -26.15 13.81 15.86
N ASP A 852 -26.44 15.07 15.53
CA ASP A 852 -27.36 15.43 14.45
C ASP A 852 -26.78 15.04 13.09
N LEU A 853 -25.47 15.27 12.90
CA LEU A 853 -24.75 14.84 11.71
C LEU A 853 -24.77 13.31 11.57
N ALA A 854 -24.42 12.57 12.62
CA ALA A 854 -24.43 11.10 12.59
C ALA A 854 -25.83 10.55 12.28
N LYS A 855 -26.89 11.15 12.83
CA LYS A 855 -28.28 10.76 12.52
C LYS A 855 -28.65 11.03 11.07
N HIS A 856 -28.38 12.23 10.56
CA HIS A 856 -28.71 12.59 9.18
C HIS A 856 -27.98 11.72 8.17
N LEU A 857 -26.68 11.47 8.37
CA LEU A 857 -25.90 10.59 7.51
C LEU A 857 -26.45 9.16 7.51
N ARG A 858 -26.75 8.59 8.69
CA ARG A 858 -27.36 7.25 8.80
C ARG A 858 -28.71 7.15 8.11
N GLN A 859 -29.56 8.16 8.28
CA GLN A 859 -30.86 8.22 7.65
C GLN A 859 -30.74 8.31 6.13
N ALA A 860 -29.85 9.17 5.62
CA ALA A 860 -29.59 9.31 4.19
C ALA A 860 -29.05 8.01 3.57
N ALA A 861 -28.09 7.35 4.23
CA ALA A 861 -27.54 6.07 3.78
C ALA A 861 -28.61 4.96 3.71
N SER A 862 -29.57 4.97 4.63
CA SER A 862 -30.62 3.95 4.71
C SER A 862 -31.83 4.22 3.79
N ALA A 863 -31.97 5.46 3.31
CA ALA A 863 -33.12 5.89 2.51
C ALA A 863 -33.07 5.36 1.07
N TRP A 864 -34.23 5.30 0.42
CA TRP A 864 -34.30 5.09 -1.03
C TRP A 864 -34.01 6.41 -1.75
N GLY A 865 -33.16 6.36 -2.77
CA GLY A 865 -32.72 7.56 -3.49
C GLY A 865 -31.25 7.84 -3.26
N THR A 866 -30.76 8.93 -3.85
CA THR A 866 -29.35 9.31 -3.81
C THR A 866 -29.23 10.74 -3.31
N VAL A 867 -28.50 10.92 -2.22
CA VAL A 867 -28.11 12.24 -1.67
C VAL A 867 -26.60 12.26 -1.50
N HIS A 868 -25.95 13.39 -1.75
CA HIS A 868 -24.50 13.48 -1.68
C HIS A 868 -24.05 14.06 -0.32
N ILE A 869 -22.87 13.67 0.16
CA ILE A 869 -22.33 14.18 1.43
C ILE A 869 -22.28 15.72 1.42
N GLY A 870 -21.83 16.34 0.33
CA GLY A 870 -21.77 17.80 0.22
C GLY A 870 -23.13 18.48 0.46
N GLU A 871 -24.22 17.88 -0.04
CA GLU A 871 -25.59 18.39 0.14
C GLU A 871 -26.05 18.29 1.60
N ILE A 872 -25.69 17.19 2.29
CA ILE A 872 -26.02 16.96 3.71
C ILE A 872 -25.30 17.96 4.60
N ILE A 873 -24.04 18.27 4.30
CA ILE A 873 -23.26 19.25 5.06
C ILE A 873 -23.89 20.63 4.92
N SER A 874 -24.18 21.10 3.70
CA SER A 874 -24.84 22.39 3.51
C SER A 874 -26.23 22.43 4.16
N ALA A 875 -27.01 21.35 4.11
CA ALA A 875 -28.29 21.25 4.81
C ALA A 875 -28.16 21.32 6.34
N LEU A 876 -27.16 20.64 6.92
CA LEU A 876 -26.89 20.68 8.35
C LEU A 876 -26.50 22.10 8.80
N ARG A 877 -25.61 22.78 8.06
CA ARG A 877 -25.21 24.16 8.35
C ARG A 877 -26.43 25.10 8.38
N ARG A 878 -27.33 24.96 7.40
CA ARG A 878 -28.58 25.72 7.35
C ARG A 878 -29.49 25.43 8.54
N GLN A 879 -29.62 24.16 8.93
CA GLN A 879 -30.42 23.75 10.09
C GLN A 879 -29.89 24.35 11.39
N LEU A 880 -28.58 24.29 11.63
CA LEU A 880 -27.96 24.86 12.82
C LEU A 880 -28.18 26.38 12.89
N LEU A 881 -28.10 27.08 11.75
CA LEU A 881 -28.34 28.53 11.69
C LEU A 881 -29.81 28.92 11.87
N ILE A 882 -30.76 28.08 11.44
CA ILE A 882 -32.19 28.27 11.75
C ILE A 882 -32.41 28.28 13.26
N GLU A 883 -31.64 27.45 13.98
CA GLU A 883 -31.71 27.26 15.42
C GLU A 883 -30.84 28.25 16.20
N GLY A 884 -30.19 29.20 15.51
CA GLY A 884 -29.34 30.23 16.12
C GLY A 884 -27.94 29.72 16.53
N VAL A 885 -27.53 28.53 16.09
CA VAL A 885 -26.26 27.93 16.50
C VAL A 885 -25.15 28.31 15.51
N ALA A 886 -24.21 29.16 15.95
CA ALA A 886 -23.08 29.65 15.15
C ALA A 886 -22.18 28.51 14.61
N MET A 887 -22.18 27.34 15.27
CA MET A 887 -21.44 26.16 14.85
C MET A 887 -21.72 25.72 13.41
N GLY A 888 -22.88 26.06 12.85
CA GLY A 888 -23.17 25.83 11.44
C GLY A 888 -22.14 26.46 10.49
N LEU A 889 -21.36 27.44 10.93
CA LEU A 889 -20.29 28.05 10.14
C LEU A 889 -18.95 27.30 10.28
N ALA A 890 -18.70 26.63 11.41
CA ALA A 890 -17.39 26.04 11.70
C ALA A 890 -17.22 24.57 11.27
N VAL A 891 -18.30 23.88 10.90
CA VAL A 891 -18.26 22.47 10.47
C VAL A 891 -17.86 22.37 8.99
N VAL A 892 -16.81 21.62 8.67
CA VAL A 892 -16.29 21.43 7.31
C VAL A 892 -16.05 19.95 7.02
N ALA A 893 -16.34 19.53 5.79
CA ALA A 893 -16.02 18.20 5.29
C ALA A 893 -14.78 18.22 4.41
N PHE A 894 -13.91 17.23 4.59
CA PHE A 894 -12.67 17.00 3.84
C PHE A 894 -12.79 15.67 3.11
N GLY A 895 -12.43 15.64 1.82
CA GLY A 895 -12.58 14.51 0.92
C GLY A 895 -13.59 14.78 -0.20
N ASP A 896 -14.11 13.70 -0.78
CA ASP A 896 -15.00 13.73 -1.94
C ASP A 896 -16.43 14.13 -1.53
N ALA A 897 -16.92 15.27 -2.03
CA ALA A 897 -18.26 15.76 -1.73
C ALA A 897 -19.37 14.97 -2.44
N ASP A 898 -19.01 14.25 -3.50
CA ASP A 898 -19.92 13.50 -4.36
C ASP A 898 -20.12 12.04 -3.91
N ILE A 899 -19.63 11.65 -2.73
CA ILE A 899 -20.01 10.36 -2.13
C ILE A 899 -21.54 10.33 -1.98
N ALA A 900 -22.18 9.43 -2.71
CA ALA A 900 -23.60 9.17 -2.64
C ALA A 900 -23.93 8.40 -1.35
N LEU A 901 -25.06 8.72 -0.76
CA LEU A 901 -25.70 7.96 0.31
C LEU A 901 -27.07 7.50 -0.19
N GLY A 902 -27.47 6.29 0.21
CA GLY A 902 -28.80 5.75 -0.05
C GLY A 902 -28.80 4.52 -0.95
N LYS A 903 -29.91 3.78 -0.92
CA LYS A 903 -30.10 2.52 -1.65
C LYS A 903 -30.55 2.79 -3.08
N GLU A 904 -29.98 2.05 -4.04
CA GLU A 904 -30.44 2.10 -5.43
C GLU A 904 -31.89 1.61 -5.53
N GLY A 905 -32.73 2.38 -6.23
CA GLY A 905 -34.06 1.92 -6.62
C GLY A 905 -33.94 0.67 -7.50
N ARG A 906 -34.74 -0.35 -7.19
CA ARG A 906 -34.80 -1.60 -7.99
C ARG A 906 -35.31 -1.38 -9.40
#